data_AF-A0A7Z9UAA4-F1
#
_entry.id   AF-A0A7Z9UAA4-F1
#
_cell.length_a   1.000
_cell.length_b   1.000
_cell.length_c   1.000
_cell.angle_alpha   90.00
_cell.angle_beta   90.00
_cell.angle_gamma   90.00
#
_symmetry.space_group_name_H-M   'P 1'
#
loop_
_entity.id
_entity.type
_entity.pdbx_description
1 polymer ?
#
loop_
_entity_poly.entity_id
_entity_poly.type
_entity_poly.pdbx_seq_one_letter_code
_entity_poly.pdbx_strand_id
1 'polypeptide(L)'
;MTQYRNRKTSNPKAPLLSSLLLLLVIALSDSCWAQSAPEKSTRTIHCMGQTWKIPVYSTSEEDIVLLKGDDNVLTQVARALGQSVSWSTSETALSSSLGKSLALGQTELDIHGRTETLKVVPAIVNGAVHIPSNGLEGLLDAKVTVKGQSIYVEPILRSMAYVEDSGSGTNLQILTSVPVRRKVFTLNSPKRTVIDLVGVAIPNGFEVPSHNMVGEVRVGQFQLAPAITRVVIPMEGKLKANATRSLDLFEHSIELSWPGSRRPIASAPKQTSERPKAIEIKPVSENVRRPAIKIKPVDDQQEDEAIALEPVEEDPDERSAEPDSTAVQERTTLNAVSWEGNRLKLSFSQPVGYQWARVSAGQERFVVDFPGVIYPKKKVHLDSGVPGLQAVRVVQNMPEPQPIVRLVCDLEASIEVEAEGSDERILYLSFPGRKVSNARMDKGIGHTSKSYVASTGGGRTICIDAGHGGSDPGALNRSVGVNEKQVTLDICLKLAELLKAQGWNVILTRSSDRDVSWAGSTAKQELGARARMANDYGADLFVSVHANASVNASINGTSIHWYKSTDYRLASLLENGVMSGTGRKNRGLVKNRFYVLAHTTMPAVLIETAFLTNSTEGKLLASPEYRTRIARGIAAGLQVYASKTYSNPTARK
;
A
#
# COMPACT_ATOMS: atom_id res chain seq x y z
N MET A 1 69.23 -25.31 1.09
CA MET A 1 69.61 -26.25 0.03
C MET A 1 68.51 -27.29 -0.12
N THR A 2 68.01 -27.42 -1.34
CA THR A 2 67.38 -28.62 -1.95
C THR A 2 65.92 -29.01 -1.64
N GLN A 3 65.10 -28.69 -2.65
CA GLN A 3 63.88 -29.28 -3.21
C GLN A 3 63.43 -30.73 -2.85
N TYR A 4 62.10 -30.87 -2.67
CA TYR A 4 61.15 -31.76 -3.40
C TYR A 4 61.60 -33.16 -3.89
N ARG A 5 60.89 -34.25 -3.49
CA ARG A 5 59.74 -34.90 -4.23
C ARG A 5 59.45 -36.35 -3.79
N ASN A 6 58.14 -36.69 -3.80
CA ASN A 6 57.51 -38.02 -4.08
C ASN A 6 57.62 -39.15 -3.03
N ARG A 7 56.64 -40.06 -2.81
CA ARG A 7 55.47 -40.53 -3.59
C ARG A 7 54.49 -41.33 -2.68
N LYS A 8 53.22 -41.31 -3.09
CA LYS A 8 52.00 -42.10 -2.75
C LYS A 8 52.16 -43.52 -2.15
N THR A 9 51.27 -43.86 -1.20
CA THR A 9 50.42 -45.09 -1.18
C THR A 9 49.11 -44.83 -0.39
N SER A 10 48.17 -45.77 -0.45
CA SER A 10 46.72 -45.58 -0.55
C SER A 10 45.89 -46.22 0.58
N ASN A 11 44.88 -45.47 1.07
CA ASN A 11 43.51 -45.88 1.48
C ASN A 11 43.32 -46.82 2.73
N PRO A 12 42.09 -46.99 3.28
CA PRO A 12 41.28 -46.07 4.10
C PRO A 12 40.90 -46.66 5.48
N LYS A 13 40.61 -45.80 6.49
CA LYS A 13 39.59 -45.98 7.55
C LYS A 13 39.75 -44.88 8.63
N ALA A 14 38.73 -44.04 8.75
CA ALA A 14 38.49 -43.05 9.82
C ALA A 14 38.24 -43.77 11.18
N PRO A 15 38.20 -43.13 12.38
CA PRO A 15 37.67 -41.78 12.56
C PRO A 15 38.22 -40.87 13.70
N LEU A 16 37.80 -39.60 13.62
CA LEU A 16 37.41 -38.71 14.73
C LEU A 16 38.37 -38.58 15.92
N LEU A 17 39.28 -37.59 15.89
CA LEU A 17 39.83 -36.99 17.13
C LEU A 17 40.54 -35.63 16.99
N SER A 18 40.51 -34.94 15.83
CA SER A 18 41.23 -33.67 15.65
C SER A 18 40.37 -32.39 15.71
N SER A 19 39.04 -32.49 15.80
CA SER A 19 38.18 -31.28 15.75
C SER A 19 37.91 -30.63 17.11
N LEU A 20 38.25 -31.29 18.23
CA LEU A 20 38.00 -30.75 19.56
C LEU A 20 39.13 -29.87 20.11
N LEU A 21 40.34 -29.97 19.56
CA LEU A 21 41.50 -29.22 20.04
C LEU A 21 41.64 -27.83 19.40
N LEU A 22 41.01 -27.60 18.23
CA LEU A 22 41.03 -26.30 17.56
C LEU A 22 40.00 -25.31 18.15
N LEU A 23 38.95 -25.82 18.80
CA LEU A 23 37.94 -25.01 19.50
C LEU A 23 38.42 -24.51 20.88
N LEU A 24 39.45 -25.12 21.47
CA LEU A 24 39.98 -24.71 22.78
C LEU A 24 41.06 -23.61 22.68
N VAL A 25 41.71 -23.45 21.52
CA VAL A 25 42.79 -22.46 21.34
C VAL A 25 42.25 -21.07 20.94
N ILE A 26 41.03 -20.98 20.39
CA ILE A 26 40.39 -19.68 20.10
C ILE A 26 39.77 -19.06 21.36
N ALA A 27 39.52 -19.85 22.42
CA ALA A 27 38.92 -19.36 23.66
C ALA A 27 39.91 -18.73 24.67
N LEU A 28 41.22 -18.68 24.37
CA LEU A 28 42.26 -18.20 25.31
C LEU A 28 43.22 -17.15 24.73
N SER A 29 42.78 -16.34 23.75
CA SER A 29 43.52 -15.14 23.35
C SER A 29 42.64 -13.89 23.43
N ASP A 30 42.23 -13.55 24.65
CA ASP A 30 41.76 -12.20 24.97
C ASP A 30 42.95 -11.23 24.91
N SER A 31 43.03 -10.42 23.85
CA SER A 31 43.49 -9.02 23.90
C SER A 31 43.57 -8.36 22.51
N CYS A 32 42.42 -7.93 21.99
CA CYS A 32 42.29 -6.62 21.34
C CYS A 32 40.84 -6.37 20.89
N TRP A 33 40.31 -5.20 21.26
CA TRP A 33 38.99 -4.66 20.93
C TRP A 33 37.79 -5.34 21.61
N ALA A 34 37.49 -4.90 22.84
CA ALA A 34 36.12 -4.93 23.33
C ALA A 34 35.28 -3.94 22.48
N GLN A 35 34.85 -4.37 21.29
CA GLN A 35 33.72 -3.76 20.61
C GLN A 35 32.49 -4.08 21.46
N SER A 36 31.78 -3.03 21.90
CA SER A 36 30.45 -3.19 22.50
C SER A 36 29.62 -4.14 21.66
N ALA A 37 29.04 -5.18 22.27
CA ALA A 37 28.18 -6.13 21.56
C ALA A 37 27.18 -5.34 20.69
N PRO A 38 27.02 -5.70 19.40
CA PRO A 38 26.25 -4.88 18.47
C PRO A 38 24.82 -4.69 18.98
N GLU A 39 24.27 -3.49 18.81
CA GLU A 39 22.98 -3.14 19.37
C GLU A 39 21.88 -3.94 18.68
N LYS A 40 21.18 -4.78 19.46
CA LYS A 40 20.05 -5.56 18.98
C LYS A 40 18.87 -4.64 18.75
N SER A 41 18.34 -4.65 17.52
CA SER A 41 17.12 -3.94 17.16
C SER A 41 16.21 -4.82 16.31
N THR A 42 15.04 -4.32 15.93
CA THR A 42 14.15 -4.99 14.97
C THR A 42 13.98 -4.09 13.76
N ARG A 43 14.14 -4.64 12.56
CA ARG A 43 13.89 -3.94 11.30
C ARG A 43 12.82 -4.64 10.49
N THR A 44 12.23 -3.92 9.54
CA THR A 44 11.21 -4.45 8.62
C THR A 44 11.84 -4.76 7.27
N ILE A 45 11.85 -6.03 6.84
CA ILE A 45 12.17 -6.41 5.48
C ILE A 45 10.95 -6.15 4.59
N HIS A 46 11.15 -5.50 3.43
CA HIS A 46 10.18 -5.33 2.35
C HIS A 46 10.67 -6.09 1.13
N CYS A 47 9.86 -7.02 0.59
CA CYS A 47 10.20 -7.76 -0.63
C CYS A 47 8.93 -8.13 -1.39
N MET A 48 8.88 -7.85 -2.70
CA MET A 48 7.76 -8.22 -3.58
C MET A 48 6.36 -7.83 -3.05
N GLY A 49 6.25 -6.66 -2.41
CA GLY A 49 5.00 -6.14 -1.84
C GLY A 49 4.60 -6.75 -0.49
N GLN A 50 5.43 -7.63 0.08
CA GLN A 50 5.24 -8.24 1.39
C GLN A 50 6.23 -7.67 2.42
N THR A 51 5.90 -7.78 3.70
CA THR A 51 6.74 -7.25 4.79
C THR A 51 6.87 -8.20 5.96
N TRP A 52 8.07 -8.29 6.54
CA TRP A 52 8.35 -9.10 7.73
C TRP A 52 9.22 -8.34 8.72
N LYS A 53 8.99 -8.55 10.02
CA LYS A 53 9.90 -8.03 11.06
C LYS A 53 10.96 -9.07 11.34
N ILE A 54 12.22 -8.64 11.37
CA ILE A 54 13.37 -9.50 11.68
C ILE A 54 14.26 -8.83 12.74
N PRO A 55 14.71 -9.56 13.77
CA PRO A 55 15.75 -9.09 14.67
C PRO A 55 17.05 -8.88 13.91
N VAL A 56 17.72 -7.76 14.17
CA VAL A 56 19.01 -7.45 13.54
C VAL A 56 20.00 -6.94 14.57
N TYR A 57 21.28 -7.07 14.25
CA TYR A 57 22.36 -6.44 14.99
C TYR A 57 23.03 -5.38 14.13
N SER A 58 23.26 -4.20 14.69
CA SER A 58 23.97 -3.13 13.98
C SER A 58 25.42 -3.53 13.70
N THR A 59 26.03 -2.94 12.69
CA THR A 59 27.46 -3.12 12.39
C THR A 59 28.15 -1.76 12.39
N SER A 60 29.47 -1.73 12.22
CA SER A 60 30.22 -0.48 12.00
C SER A 60 29.87 0.19 10.67
N GLU A 61 29.27 -0.55 9.72
CA GLU A 61 28.78 -0.02 8.45
C GLU A 61 27.30 0.36 8.60
N GLU A 62 26.97 1.64 8.40
CA GLU A 62 25.61 2.17 8.65
C GLU A 62 24.53 1.53 7.76
N ASP A 63 24.91 1.04 6.58
CA ASP A 63 24.05 0.42 5.58
C ASP A 63 24.05 -1.11 5.61
N ILE A 64 24.75 -1.75 6.57
CA ILE A 64 24.78 -3.20 6.73
C ILE A 64 24.34 -3.61 8.14
N VAL A 65 23.45 -4.59 8.21
CA VAL A 65 23.03 -5.21 9.48
C VAL A 65 23.23 -6.71 9.46
N LEU A 66 23.42 -7.31 10.62
CA LEU A 66 23.54 -8.76 10.79
C LEU A 66 22.16 -9.38 11.03
N LEU A 67 21.83 -10.39 10.23
CA LEU A 67 20.59 -11.18 10.27
C LEU A 67 20.91 -12.59 10.76
N LYS A 68 20.10 -13.14 11.65
CA LYS A 68 20.33 -14.51 12.14
C LYS A 68 20.15 -15.50 10.97
N GLY A 69 21.15 -16.33 10.71
CA GLY A 69 21.23 -17.14 9.48
C GLY A 69 20.12 -18.18 9.34
N ASP A 70 19.61 -18.71 10.46
CA ASP A 70 18.52 -19.69 10.53
C ASP A 70 17.13 -19.04 10.77
N ASP A 71 17.01 -17.72 10.64
CA ASP A 71 15.72 -17.04 10.83
C ASP A 71 14.74 -17.39 9.70
N ASN A 72 13.54 -17.86 10.07
CA ASN A 72 12.50 -18.27 9.12
C ASN A 72 12.03 -17.12 8.20
N VAL A 73 12.24 -15.86 8.57
CA VAL A 73 11.97 -14.72 7.69
C VAL A 73 12.83 -14.79 6.42
N LEU A 74 14.07 -15.27 6.49
CA LEU A 74 14.93 -15.41 5.30
C LEU A 74 14.33 -16.41 4.29
N THR A 75 13.75 -17.50 4.78
CA THR A 75 13.01 -18.47 3.96
C THR A 75 11.77 -17.85 3.30
N GLN A 76 11.03 -17.00 4.02
CA GLN A 76 9.85 -16.30 3.50
C GLN A 76 10.23 -15.28 2.41
N VAL A 77 11.31 -14.53 2.62
CA VAL A 77 11.85 -13.56 1.65
C VAL A 77 12.34 -14.27 0.40
N ALA A 78 13.11 -15.36 0.54
CA ALA A 78 13.55 -16.17 -0.60
C ALA A 78 12.36 -16.70 -1.42
N ARG A 79 11.32 -17.22 -0.74
CA ARG A 79 10.10 -17.71 -1.40
C ARG A 79 9.37 -16.63 -2.17
N ALA A 80 9.33 -15.39 -1.66
CA ALA A 80 8.71 -14.27 -2.35
C ALA A 80 9.42 -13.93 -3.67
N LEU A 81 10.73 -14.23 -3.77
CA LEU A 81 11.53 -14.12 -4.99
C LEU A 81 11.54 -15.42 -5.83
N GLY A 82 10.65 -16.38 -5.53
CA GLY A 82 10.61 -17.66 -6.25
C GLY A 82 11.82 -18.56 -6.00
N GLN A 83 12.57 -18.32 -4.93
CA GLN A 83 13.77 -19.07 -4.55
C GLN A 83 13.57 -19.77 -3.20
N SER A 84 14.57 -20.55 -2.79
CA SER A 84 14.60 -21.14 -1.46
C SER A 84 15.98 -20.97 -0.85
N VAL A 85 16.01 -20.82 0.48
CA VAL A 85 17.23 -20.92 1.28
C VAL A 85 17.11 -22.05 2.29
N SER A 86 18.23 -22.65 2.66
CA SER A 86 18.33 -23.69 3.66
C SER A 86 19.50 -23.41 4.60
N TRP A 87 19.26 -23.62 5.89
CA TRP A 87 20.29 -23.49 6.92
C TRP A 87 20.95 -24.85 7.18
N SER A 88 22.28 -24.88 7.20
CA SER A 88 23.07 -26.05 7.58
C SER A 88 23.74 -25.82 8.93
N THR A 89 23.33 -26.60 9.94
CA THR A 89 23.92 -26.50 11.29
C THR A 89 25.36 -27.01 11.33
N SER A 90 25.70 -28.04 10.54
CA SER A 90 27.05 -28.61 10.49
C SER A 90 28.05 -27.72 9.74
N GLU A 91 27.59 -27.05 8.68
CA GLU A 91 28.43 -26.15 7.88
C GLU A 91 28.34 -24.70 8.37
N THR A 92 27.43 -24.41 9.32
CA THR A 92 27.15 -23.05 9.81
C THR A 92 26.91 -22.06 8.69
N ALA A 93 26.13 -22.49 7.70
CA ALA A 93 25.99 -21.81 6.42
C ALA A 93 24.53 -21.65 6.02
N LEU A 94 24.20 -20.48 5.46
CA LEU A 94 22.96 -20.27 4.73
C LEU A 94 23.23 -20.49 3.24
N SER A 95 22.54 -21.46 2.65
CA SER A 95 22.67 -21.80 1.23
C SER A 95 21.37 -21.50 0.48
N SER A 96 21.49 -21.13 -0.78
CA SER A 96 20.36 -20.80 -1.67
C SER A 96 20.18 -21.84 -2.77
N SER A 97 18.97 -21.87 -3.36
CA SER A 97 18.68 -22.64 -4.58
C SER A 97 19.50 -22.21 -5.80
N LEU A 98 20.22 -21.08 -5.72
CA LEU A 98 21.15 -20.62 -6.76
C LEU A 98 22.56 -21.23 -6.63
N GLY A 99 22.77 -22.15 -5.69
CA GLY A 99 24.07 -22.75 -5.42
C GLY A 99 25.06 -21.79 -4.74
N LYS A 100 24.58 -20.64 -4.25
CA LYS A 100 25.37 -19.70 -3.44
C LYS A 100 25.21 -20.05 -1.97
N SER A 101 26.29 -19.92 -1.22
CA SER A 101 26.34 -20.15 0.22
C SER A 101 27.10 -19.04 0.91
N LEU A 102 26.74 -18.80 2.17
CA LEU A 102 27.40 -17.86 3.05
C LEU A 102 27.61 -18.52 4.42
N ALA A 103 28.86 -18.92 4.68
CA ALA A 103 29.28 -19.63 5.88
C ALA A 103 30.05 -18.73 6.86
N LEU A 104 30.15 -19.17 8.13
CA LEU A 104 31.00 -18.51 9.11
C LEU A 104 32.46 -18.40 8.61
N GLY A 105 33.04 -17.20 8.68
CA GLY A 105 34.41 -16.93 8.24
C GLY A 105 34.58 -16.67 6.74
N GLN A 106 33.51 -16.75 5.95
CA GLN A 106 33.56 -16.41 4.52
C GLN A 106 33.71 -14.90 4.33
N THR A 107 34.72 -14.50 3.56
CA THR A 107 35.09 -13.10 3.32
C THR A 107 34.64 -12.56 1.97
N GLU A 108 34.21 -13.43 1.06
CA GLU A 108 33.86 -13.09 -0.31
C GLU A 108 32.55 -13.75 -0.72
N LEU A 109 31.80 -13.08 -1.59
CA LEU A 109 30.58 -13.62 -2.19
C LEU A 109 30.46 -13.12 -3.62
N ASP A 110 30.04 -14.00 -4.53
CA ASP A 110 29.64 -13.59 -5.88
C ASP A 110 28.30 -12.86 -5.82
N ILE A 111 28.32 -11.57 -6.13
CA ILE A 111 27.16 -10.69 -6.19
C ILE A 111 27.05 -10.17 -7.64
N HIS A 112 25.97 -10.57 -8.30
CA HIS A 112 25.62 -10.15 -9.67
C HIS A 112 26.75 -10.41 -10.70
N GLY A 113 27.48 -11.51 -10.54
CA GLY A 113 28.53 -11.96 -11.47
C GLY A 113 29.92 -11.42 -11.16
N ARG A 114 30.12 -10.78 -10.00
CA ARG A 114 31.40 -10.30 -9.52
C ARG A 114 31.67 -10.83 -8.12
N THR A 115 32.87 -11.37 -7.90
CA THR A 115 33.33 -11.69 -6.55
C THR A 115 33.57 -10.38 -5.80
N GLU A 116 32.75 -10.12 -4.80
CA GLU A 116 32.83 -8.94 -3.93
C GLU A 116 33.38 -9.36 -2.56
N THR A 117 34.31 -8.56 -2.02
CA THR A 117 34.75 -8.71 -0.62
C THR A 117 33.68 -8.15 0.31
N LEU A 118 33.26 -8.95 1.28
CA LEU A 118 32.26 -8.56 2.26
C LEU A 118 32.86 -7.57 3.27
N LYS A 119 32.34 -6.35 3.30
CA LYS A 119 32.72 -5.34 4.31
C LYS A 119 32.47 -5.81 5.75
N VAL A 120 31.41 -6.58 5.95
CA VAL A 120 31.06 -7.25 7.20
C VAL A 120 30.93 -8.73 6.90
N VAL A 121 31.65 -9.57 7.64
CA VAL A 121 31.62 -11.03 7.46
C VAL A 121 30.57 -11.69 8.36
N PRO A 122 30.11 -12.91 8.04
CA PRO A 122 29.27 -13.69 8.96
C PRO A 122 29.97 -13.88 10.31
N ALA A 123 29.23 -13.71 11.40
CA ALA A 123 29.77 -13.67 12.75
C ALA A 123 28.86 -14.38 13.77
N ILE A 124 29.45 -14.84 14.87
CA ILE A 124 28.69 -15.39 15.99
C ILE A 124 28.28 -14.24 16.90
N VAL A 125 26.97 -14.08 17.10
CA VAL A 125 26.40 -13.12 18.04
C VAL A 125 25.43 -13.86 18.95
N ASN A 126 25.63 -13.78 20.27
CA ASN A 126 24.83 -14.47 21.28
C ASN A 126 24.68 -15.98 21.00
N GLY A 127 25.77 -16.64 20.62
CA GLY A 127 25.81 -18.09 20.37
C GLY A 127 25.15 -18.55 19.07
N ALA A 128 24.72 -17.64 18.20
CA ALA A 128 24.16 -17.97 16.89
C ALA A 128 24.90 -17.26 15.76
N VAL A 129 25.01 -17.93 14.60
CA VAL A 129 25.64 -17.36 13.41
C VAL A 129 24.69 -16.39 12.74
N HIS A 130 25.20 -15.21 12.44
CA HIS A 130 24.52 -14.15 11.72
C HIS A 130 25.25 -13.85 10.43
N ILE A 131 24.49 -13.55 9.39
CA ILE A 131 25.01 -13.16 8.08
C ILE A 131 24.75 -11.66 7.84
N PRO A 132 25.62 -10.97 7.10
CA PRO A 132 25.41 -9.58 6.73
C PRO A 132 24.26 -9.45 5.73
N SER A 133 23.46 -8.39 5.84
CA SER A 133 22.24 -8.19 5.05
C SER A 133 22.53 -8.09 3.55
N ASN A 134 23.63 -7.45 3.14
CA ASN A 134 24.06 -7.40 1.74
C ASN A 134 24.52 -8.77 1.20
N GLY A 135 24.80 -9.75 2.07
CA GLY A 135 25.00 -11.14 1.66
C GLY A 135 23.76 -11.76 0.99
N LEU A 136 22.56 -11.22 1.27
CA LEU A 136 21.35 -11.63 0.56
C LEU A 136 21.37 -11.22 -0.92
N GLU A 137 22.18 -10.23 -1.33
CA GLU A 137 22.25 -9.82 -2.74
C GLU A 137 22.75 -10.95 -3.64
N GLY A 138 23.79 -11.67 -3.21
CA GLY A 138 24.31 -12.83 -3.92
C GLY A 138 23.47 -14.09 -3.69
N LEU A 139 23.00 -14.32 -2.46
CA LEU A 139 22.20 -15.51 -2.13
C LEU A 139 20.84 -15.53 -2.85
N LEU A 140 20.21 -14.38 -3.04
CA LEU A 140 18.87 -14.26 -3.61
C LEU A 140 18.85 -13.59 -4.97
N ASP A 141 20.01 -13.24 -5.53
CA ASP A 141 20.14 -12.49 -6.78
C ASP A 141 19.18 -11.27 -6.82
N ALA A 142 19.35 -10.44 -5.81
CA ALA A 142 18.52 -9.29 -5.49
C ALA A 142 19.39 -8.09 -5.09
N LYS A 143 18.79 -6.91 -4.94
CA LYS A 143 19.43 -5.74 -4.34
C LYS A 143 18.93 -5.58 -2.92
N VAL A 144 19.84 -5.28 -2.00
CA VAL A 144 19.50 -5.06 -0.59
C VAL A 144 19.83 -3.62 -0.24
N THR A 145 18.80 -2.86 0.14
CA THR A 145 18.96 -1.47 0.58
C THR A 145 18.50 -1.33 2.03
N VAL A 146 19.41 -0.96 2.92
CA VAL A 146 19.07 -0.68 4.32
C VAL A 146 18.84 0.82 4.49
N LYS A 147 17.65 1.22 4.94
CA LYS A 147 17.30 2.64 5.17
C LYS A 147 16.51 2.80 6.46
N GLY A 148 17.15 3.36 7.48
CA GLY A 148 16.57 3.49 8.82
C GLY A 148 16.06 2.15 9.34
N GLN A 149 14.77 2.07 9.69
CA GLN A 149 14.14 0.87 10.21
C GLN A 149 13.73 -0.17 9.14
N SER A 150 14.06 0.07 7.87
CA SER A 150 13.66 -0.80 6.74
C SER A 150 14.85 -1.42 6.03
N ILE A 151 14.66 -2.66 5.56
CA ILE A 151 15.56 -3.40 4.69
C ILE A 151 14.72 -3.72 3.44
N TYR A 152 15.09 -3.18 2.28
CA TYR A 152 14.43 -3.48 1.02
C TYR A 152 15.22 -4.59 0.34
N VAL A 153 14.56 -5.70 0.01
CA VAL A 153 15.13 -6.78 -0.79
C VAL A 153 14.35 -6.79 -2.11
N GLU A 154 14.97 -6.30 -3.16
CA GLU A 154 14.30 -5.96 -4.40
C GLU A 154 14.88 -6.77 -5.57
N PRO A 155 14.04 -7.29 -6.48
CA PRO A 155 14.50 -7.83 -7.75
C PRO A 155 15.48 -6.90 -8.47
N ILE A 156 16.39 -7.48 -9.25
CA ILE A 156 17.33 -6.71 -10.05
C ILE A 156 17.04 -6.79 -11.53
N LEU A 157 17.49 -5.77 -12.26
CA LEU A 157 17.71 -5.85 -13.68
C LEU A 157 19.01 -6.65 -13.92
N ARG A 158 18.89 -7.89 -14.39
CA ARG A 158 20.02 -8.80 -14.60
C ARG A 158 20.85 -8.44 -15.82
N SER A 159 20.19 -8.25 -16.94
CA SER A 159 20.88 -7.98 -18.20
C SER A 159 19.98 -7.25 -19.19
N MET A 160 20.64 -6.53 -20.10
CA MET A 160 20.04 -6.01 -21.32
C MET A 160 20.95 -6.36 -22.47
N ALA A 161 20.39 -6.98 -23.52
CA ALA A 161 21.17 -7.41 -24.66
C ALA A 161 20.38 -7.22 -25.96
N TYR A 162 21.09 -6.84 -27.00
CA TYR A 162 20.58 -6.94 -28.36
C TYR A 162 20.80 -8.36 -28.85
N VAL A 163 19.72 -9.06 -29.18
CA VAL A 163 19.76 -10.42 -29.70
C VAL A 163 19.48 -10.34 -31.20
N GLU A 164 20.44 -10.80 -32.01
CA GLU A 164 20.26 -10.98 -33.44
C GLU A 164 19.59 -12.33 -33.69
N ASP A 165 18.40 -12.31 -34.29
CA ASP A 165 17.79 -13.55 -34.75
C ASP A 165 18.29 -13.88 -36.17
N SER A 166 18.72 -15.13 -36.35
CA SER A 166 19.47 -15.72 -37.48
C SER A 166 18.85 -15.60 -38.87
N GLY A 167 17.79 -14.80 -39.04
CA GLY A 167 17.30 -14.39 -40.35
C GLY A 167 16.35 -13.19 -40.39
N SER A 168 16.14 -12.41 -39.32
CA SER A 168 14.99 -11.48 -39.31
C SER A 168 15.02 -10.19 -38.47
N GLY A 169 16.13 -9.79 -37.86
CA GLY A 169 16.27 -8.47 -37.21
C GLY A 169 16.82 -8.54 -35.79
N THR A 170 17.10 -7.38 -35.20
CA THR A 170 17.63 -7.29 -33.83
C THR A 170 16.49 -6.99 -32.85
N ASN A 171 16.50 -7.63 -31.68
CA ASN A 171 15.56 -7.38 -30.60
C ASN A 171 16.31 -6.90 -29.35
N LEU A 172 15.70 -6.03 -28.55
CA LEU A 172 16.23 -5.71 -27.21
C LEU A 172 15.57 -6.61 -26.17
N GLN A 173 16.35 -7.47 -25.54
CA GLN A 173 15.94 -8.30 -24.43
C GLN A 173 16.31 -7.61 -23.11
N ILE A 174 15.37 -7.54 -22.19
CA ILE A 174 15.55 -7.02 -20.83
C ILE A 174 15.17 -8.15 -19.87
N LEU A 175 16.13 -8.60 -19.06
CA LEU A 175 15.96 -9.72 -18.13
C LEU A 175 16.02 -9.23 -16.68
N THR A 176 15.04 -9.61 -15.87
CA THR A 176 15.03 -9.33 -14.41
C THR A 176 15.32 -10.58 -13.61
N SER A 177 15.57 -10.51 -12.29
CA SER A 177 15.84 -11.71 -11.49
C SER A 177 14.61 -12.57 -11.18
N VAL A 178 13.42 -11.97 -11.22
CA VAL A 178 12.11 -12.64 -11.09
C VAL A 178 11.10 -12.00 -12.05
N PRO A 179 9.91 -12.60 -12.31
CA PRO A 179 8.85 -11.92 -13.05
C PRO A 179 8.38 -10.65 -12.32
N VAL A 180 8.37 -9.51 -13.02
CA VAL A 180 8.08 -8.19 -12.42
C VAL A 180 7.00 -7.44 -13.17
N ARG A 181 6.34 -6.51 -12.47
CA ARG A 181 5.37 -5.62 -13.12
C ARG A 181 6.07 -4.62 -14.02
N ARG A 182 5.60 -4.48 -15.26
CA ARG A 182 6.07 -3.47 -16.20
C ARG A 182 4.97 -2.52 -16.66
N LYS A 183 5.29 -1.23 -16.81
CA LYS A 183 4.42 -0.23 -17.44
C LYS A 183 5.11 0.32 -18.68
N VAL A 184 4.52 0.11 -19.85
CA VAL A 184 5.03 0.65 -21.13
C VAL A 184 4.20 1.85 -21.54
N PHE A 185 4.86 2.96 -21.86
CA PHE A 185 4.19 4.17 -22.35
C PHE A 185 5.11 4.98 -23.27
N THR A 186 4.53 5.90 -24.03
CA THR A 186 5.29 6.76 -24.95
C THR A 186 5.35 8.18 -24.39
N LEU A 187 6.55 8.73 -24.28
CA LEU A 187 6.74 10.17 -24.12
C LEU A 187 6.83 10.82 -25.50
N ASN A 188 6.26 12.01 -25.64
CA ASN A 188 6.37 12.81 -26.87
C ASN A 188 7.27 14.02 -26.61
N SER A 189 7.91 14.54 -27.67
CA SER A 189 8.79 15.71 -27.63
C SER A 189 10.03 15.58 -26.72
N PRO A 190 11.10 14.86 -27.13
CA PRO A 190 11.16 13.96 -28.29
C PRO A 190 10.43 12.63 -28.02
N LYS A 191 10.04 11.94 -29.09
CA LYS A 191 9.29 10.69 -29.02
C LYS A 191 10.18 9.57 -28.47
N ARG A 192 9.74 8.92 -27.40
CA ARG A 192 10.47 7.88 -26.68
C ARG A 192 9.51 6.81 -26.17
N THR A 193 9.90 5.54 -26.28
CA THR A 193 9.22 4.46 -25.54
C THR A 193 9.85 4.36 -24.16
N VAL A 194 9.02 4.33 -23.12
CA VAL A 194 9.43 4.21 -21.74
C VAL A 194 8.84 2.94 -21.14
N ILE A 195 9.67 2.20 -20.41
CA ILE A 195 9.30 0.99 -19.69
C ILE A 195 9.70 1.18 -18.23
N ASP A 196 8.71 1.27 -17.35
CA ASP A 196 8.93 1.28 -15.91
C ASP A 196 8.81 -0.14 -15.38
N LEU A 197 9.89 -0.68 -14.84
CA LEU A 197 9.95 -1.95 -14.12
C LEU A 197 9.75 -1.66 -12.63
N VAL A 198 8.59 -2.06 -12.11
CA VAL A 198 8.17 -1.75 -10.73
C VAL A 198 8.74 -2.80 -9.77
N GLY A 199 9.36 -2.33 -8.69
CA GLY A 199 10.04 -3.17 -7.72
C GLY A 199 11.40 -3.68 -8.21
N VAL A 200 12.01 -3.04 -9.20
CA VAL A 200 13.28 -3.48 -9.79
C VAL A 200 14.38 -2.46 -9.53
N ALA A 201 15.48 -2.93 -8.96
CA ALA A 201 16.70 -2.17 -8.73
C ALA A 201 17.74 -2.42 -9.85
N ILE A 202 18.59 -1.41 -10.08
CA ILE A 202 19.75 -1.53 -10.97
C ILE A 202 20.95 -1.96 -10.12
N PRO A 203 21.61 -3.09 -10.42
CA PRO A 203 22.80 -3.50 -9.70
C PRO A 203 23.99 -2.58 -10.02
N ASN A 204 24.99 -2.56 -9.14
CA ASN A 204 26.18 -1.74 -9.34
C ASN A 204 26.94 -2.19 -10.58
N GLY A 205 27.38 -1.23 -11.40
CA GLY A 205 28.12 -1.53 -12.63
C GLY A 205 27.27 -2.19 -13.73
N PHE A 206 25.95 -2.07 -13.68
CA PHE A 206 25.07 -2.52 -14.76
C PHE A 206 25.39 -1.79 -16.06
N GLU A 207 25.68 -2.56 -17.12
CA GLU A 207 26.01 -2.02 -18.42
C GLU A 207 24.77 -1.94 -19.32
N VAL A 208 24.57 -0.79 -19.95
CA VAL A 208 23.50 -0.60 -20.93
C VAL A 208 24.08 -0.83 -22.32
N PRO A 209 23.55 -1.77 -23.11
CA PRO A 209 24.08 -2.03 -24.44
C PRO A 209 23.81 -0.84 -25.37
N SER A 210 24.71 -0.62 -26.32
CA SER A 210 24.52 0.37 -27.40
C SER A 210 24.16 -0.33 -28.71
N HIS A 211 23.37 0.32 -29.56
CA HIS A 211 23.03 -0.18 -30.89
C HIS A 211 22.90 0.96 -31.89
N ASN A 212 23.66 0.83 -32.99
CA ASN A 212 23.85 1.89 -33.98
C ASN A 212 22.54 2.43 -34.58
N MET A 213 21.51 1.60 -34.71
CA MET A 213 20.21 2.02 -35.27
C MET A 213 19.18 2.50 -34.25
N VAL A 214 19.28 2.05 -32.98
CA VAL A 214 18.25 2.34 -31.95
C VAL A 214 18.61 3.62 -31.20
N GLY A 215 19.87 4.06 -31.25
CA GLY A 215 20.37 5.19 -30.48
C GLY A 215 20.69 4.81 -29.04
N GLU A 216 20.94 5.81 -28.19
CA GLU A 216 21.26 5.60 -26.78
C GLU A 216 20.01 5.21 -25.98
N VAL A 217 19.89 3.94 -25.62
CA VAL A 217 18.93 3.49 -24.61
C VAL A 217 19.41 3.98 -23.25
N ARG A 218 18.52 4.63 -22.49
CA ARG A 218 18.84 5.11 -21.15
C ARG A 218 18.15 4.24 -20.12
N VAL A 219 18.89 3.81 -19.13
CA VAL A 219 18.37 3.06 -17.99
C VAL A 219 18.70 3.84 -16.74
N GLY A 220 17.71 4.03 -15.86
CA GLY A 220 17.91 4.79 -14.64
C GLY A 220 17.00 4.35 -13.50
N GLN A 221 17.52 4.47 -12.29
CA GLN A 221 16.76 4.21 -11.07
C GLN A 221 15.82 5.41 -10.83
N PHE A 222 14.59 5.33 -11.32
CA PHE A 222 13.62 6.42 -11.26
C PHE A 222 13.09 6.64 -9.84
N GLN A 223 13.00 5.58 -9.04
CA GLN A 223 12.63 5.62 -7.62
C GLN A 223 13.47 4.60 -6.85
N LEU A 224 13.83 4.90 -5.60
CA LEU A 224 14.72 4.07 -4.78
C LEU A 224 14.01 3.18 -3.75
N ALA A 225 12.78 3.52 -3.32
CA ALA A 225 12.07 2.75 -2.30
C ALA A 225 10.55 3.04 -2.31
N PRO A 226 9.71 2.16 -2.88
CA PRO A 226 10.10 0.96 -3.62
C PRO A 226 10.83 1.32 -4.93
N ALA A 227 11.73 0.46 -5.36
CA ALA A 227 12.53 0.65 -6.56
C ALA A 227 11.65 0.71 -7.82
N ILE A 228 11.93 1.66 -8.71
CA ILE A 228 11.41 1.67 -10.07
C ILE A 228 12.58 1.89 -11.01
N THR A 229 12.87 0.89 -11.85
CA THR A 229 13.85 1.02 -12.94
C THR A 229 13.14 1.51 -14.18
N ARG A 230 13.59 2.62 -14.76
CA ARG A 230 13.03 3.19 -15.99
C ARG A 230 13.99 2.96 -17.15
N VAL A 231 13.51 2.28 -18.19
CA VAL A 231 14.18 2.12 -19.48
C VAL A 231 13.55 3.08 -20.47
N VAL A 232 14.35 3.95 -21.08
CA VAL A 232 13.93 4.96 -22.04
C VAL A 232 14.63 4.69 -23.36
N ILE A 233 13.83 4.45 -24.39
CA ILE A 233 14.30 4.08 -25.72
C ILE A 233 13.89 5.21 -26.67
N PRO A 234 14.86 5.89 -27.32
CA PRO A 234 14.53 6.92 -28.30
C PRO A 234 13.79 6.30 -29.49
N MET A 235 12.80 7.02 -30.01
CA MET A 235 12.07 6.64 -31.21
C MET A 235 12.42 7.65 -32.32
N GLU A 236 13.65 7.62 -32.80
CA GLU A 236 14.05 8.40 -33.97
C GLU A 236 13.77 7.59 -35.26
N GLY A 237 13.17 8.24 -36.27
CA GLY A 237 12.86 7.61 -37.56
C GLY A 237 11.72 6.57 -37.56
N LYS A 238 11.88 5.48 -38.33
CA LYS A 238 10.86 4.43 -38.58
C LYS A 238 10.72 3.40 -37.43
N LEU A 239 11.42 3.57 -36.30
CA LEU A 239 11.37 2.65 -35.17
C LEU A 239 9.98 2.65 -34.48
N LYS A 240 9.33 1.49 -34.45
CA LYS A 240 8.14 1.20 -33.64
C LYS A 240 8.48 0.05 -32.70
N ALA A 241 8.89 0.35 -31.47
CA ALA A 241 9.09 -0.66 -30.43
C ALA A 241 7.74 -1.30 -30.09
N ASN A 242 7.48 -2.51 -30.57
CA ASN A 242 6.40 -3.32 -30.06
C ASN A 242 6.97 -4.18 -28.93
N ALA A 243 6.68 -3.82 -27.69
CA ALA A 243 6.80 -4.79 -26.62
C ALA A 243 5.85 -5.93 -26.95
N THR A 244 6.36 -7.17 -27.01
CA THR A 244 5.53 -8.35 -27.27
C THR A 244 4.35 -8.27 -26.29
N ARG A 245 3.12 -8.19 -26.84
CA ARG A 245 1.88 -8.13 -26.05
C ARG A 245 1.73 -9.46 -25.33
N SER A 246 2.38 -9.64 -24.19
CA SER A 246 1.86 -10.57 -23.20
C SER A 246 0.69 -9.89 -22.50
N LEU A 247 -0.37 -10.66 -22.26
CA LEU A 247 -1.44 -10.28 -21.35
C LEU A 247 -1.00 -10.42 -19.88
N ASP A 248 0.24 -10.84 -19.65
CA ASP A 248 0.83 -10.91 -18.32
C ASP A 248 1.38 -9.55 -17.89
N LEU A 249 0.90 -9.06 -16.76
CA LEU A 249 1.45 -7.87 -16.12
C LEU A 249 2.85 -8.14 -15.56
N PHE A 250 3.19 -9.41 -15.31
CA PHE A 250 4.47 -9.87 -14.79
C PHE A 250 5.31 -10.53 -15.86
N GLU A 251 6.46 -9.96 -16.19
CA GLU A 251 7.39 -10.57 -17.15
C GLU A 251 8.79 -10.65 -16.58
N HIS A 252 9.43 -11.79 -16.82
CA HIS A 252 10.84 -12.01 -16.49
C HIS A 252 11.76 -11.54 -17.63
N SER A 253 11.32 -11.74 -18.88
CA SER A 253 12.04 -11.36 -20.10
C SER A 253 11.14 -10.49 -20.95
N ILE A 254 11.57 -9.25 -21.21
CA ILE A 254 10.85 -8.28 -22.03
C ILE A 254 11.59 -8.13 -23.35
N GLU A 255 10.90 -8.42 -24.45
CA GLU A 255 11.45 -8.31 -25.80
C GLU A 255 10.80 -7.15 -26.55
N LEU A 256 11.64 -6.35 -27.20
CA LEU A 256 11.24 -5.21 -28.03
C LEU A 256 11.73 -5.38 -29.46
N SER A 257 10.80 -5.25 -30.41
CA SER A 257 11.04 -5.41 -31.86
C SER A 257 10.67 -4.15 -32.65
N TRP A 258 11.18 -3.97 -33.89
CA TRP A 258 10.96 -2.76 -34.72
C TRP A 258 10.72 -3.02 -36.22
N PRO A 259 10.10 -2.09 -36.99
CA PRO A 259 9.72 -2.32 -38.38
C PRO A 259 10.90 -2.71 -39.27
N GLY A 260 10.79 -3.88 -39.91
CA GLY A 260 11.91 -4.59 -40.54
C GLY A 260 12.09 -5.99 -39.95
N SER A 261 11.77 -6.17 -38.66
CA SER A 261 11.57 -7.48 -38.05
C SER A 261 10.19 -8.02 -38.37
N ARG A 262 10.06 -9.15 -39.09
CA ARG A 262 8.76 -9.81 -39.23
C ARG A 262 8.40 -10.45 -37.88
N ARG A 263 7.13 -10.33 -37.48
CA ARG A 263 6.60 -10.89 -36.22
C ARG A 263 7.03 -12.35 -36.06
N PRO A 264 7.37 -12.82 -34.84
CA PRO A 264 7.35 -14.24 -34.55
C PRO A 264 5.95 -14.75 -34.88
N ILE A 265 5.86 -15.71 -35.80
CA ILE A 265 4.69 -16.58 -35.85
C ILE A 265 4.68 -17.25 -34.49
N ALA A 266 3.61 -17.05 -33.71
CA ALA A 266 3.43 -17.78 -32.48
C ALA A 266 3.51 -19.27 -32.79
N SER A 267 4.60 -19.93 -32.41
CA SER A 267 4.50 -21.35 -32.09
C SER A 267 3.58 -21.40 -30.89
N ALA A 268 2.32 -21.73 -31.14
CA ALA A 268 1.41 -22.12 -30.08
C ALA A 268 2.15 -23.13 -29.19
N PRO A 269 2.03 -23.04 -27.86
CA PRO A 269 2.49 -24.13 -27.02
C PRO A 269 1.77 -25.39 -27.51
N LYS A 270 2.54 -26.38 -27.99
CA LYS A 270 2.02 -27.75 -28.07
C LYS A 270 1.60 -28.11 -26.65
N GLN A 271 0.30 -28.02 -26.38
CA GLN A 271 -0.32 -28.82 -25.34
C GLN A 271 -0.14 -30.28 -25.76
N THR A 272 0.97 -30.90 -25.37
CA THR A 272 0.93 -32.32 -25.07
C THR A 272 0.25 -32.44 -23.71
N SER A 273 -1.08 -32.54 -23.77
CA SER A 273 -1.89 -32.98 -22.65
C SER A 273 -1.62 -34.46 -22.39
N GLU A 274 -0.55 -34.78 -21.66
CA GLU A 274 -0.65 -35.95 -20.81
C GLU A 274 -1.45 -35.54 -19.58
N ARG A 275 -2.75 -35.84 -19.63
CA ARG A 275 -3.59 -35.89 -18.43
C ARG A 275 -2.88 -36.83 -17.43
N PRO A 276 -2.59 -36.41 -16.18
CA PRO A 276 -2.48 -37.41 -15.13
C PRO A 276 -3.83 -38.14 -15.10
N LYS A 277 -3.80 -39.46 -15.34
CA LYS A 277 -4.98 -40.32 -15.23
C LYS A 277 -5.63 -40.05 -13.88
N ALA A 278 -6.94 -39.79 -13.92
CA ALA A 278 -7.77 -39.78 -12.73
C ALA A 278 -7.51 -41.08 -11.96
N ILE A 279 -7.12 -40.94 -10.69
CA ILE A 279 -7.19 -42.05 -9.75
C ILE A 279 -8.68 -42.30 -9.55
N GLU A 280 -9.15 -43.35 -10.19
CA GLU A 280 -10.49 -43.90 -10.08
C GLU A 280 -10.64 -44.48 -8.68
N ILE A 281 -11.24 -43.71 -7.76
CA ILE A 281 -11.71 -44.26 -6.49
C ILE A 281 -12.93 -45.11 -6.82
N LYS A 282 -12.72 -46.42 -6.92
CA LYS A 282 -13.81 -47.40 -7.05
C LYS A 282 -14.71 -47.33 -5.81
N PRO A 283 -16.04 -47.30 -5.98
CA PRO A 283 -16.95 -47.48 -4.86
C PRO A 283 -16.80 -48.92 -4.33
N VAL A 284 -16.48 -49.05 -3.04
CA VAL A 284 -16.55 -50.33 -2.35
C VAL A 284 -18.00 -50.54 -1.95
N SER A 285 -18.64 -51.53 -2.57
CA SER A 285 -19.92 -52.09 -2.14
C SER A 285 -19.71 -53.17 -1.06
N GLU A 286 -20.67 -53.16 -0.13
CA GLU A 286 -21.13 -54.23 0.77
C GLU A 286 -20.57 -54.40 2.19
N ASN A 287 -21.53 -54.25 3.11
CA ASN A 287 -21.87 -55.10 4.25
C ASN A 287 -20.91 -55.21 5.44
N VAL A 288 -21.15 -54.35 6.45
CA VAL A 288 -21.09 -54.78 7.86
C VAL A 288 -22.28 -54.21 8.63
N ARG A 289 -22.99 -55.09 9.35
CA ARG A 289 -24.21 -54.83 10.13
C ARG A 289 -23.93 -54.23 11.52
N ARG A 290 -25.00 -53.59 12.05
CA ARG A 290 -25.49 -53.46 13.46
C ARG A 290 -25.20 -52.13 14.17
N PRO A 291 -26.05 -51.71 15.15
CA PRO A 291 -27.49 -51.92 15.35
C PRO A 291 -28.28 -50.61 15.59
N ALA A 292 -29.61 -50.70 15.52
CA ALA A 292 -30.56 -49.63 15.80
C ALA A 292 -30.62 -49.30 17.31
N ILE A 293 -30.62 -48.00 17.64
CA ILE A 293 -31.05 -47.50 18.95
C ILE A 293 -32.35 -46.71 18.74
N LYS A 294 -33.39 -47.21 19.41
CA LYS A 294 -34.75 -46.65 19.46
C LYS A 294 -34.76 -45.34 20.27
N ILE A 295 -35.51 -44.36 19.79
CA ILE A 295 -36.10 -43.33 20.64
C ILE A 295 -37.61 -43.42 20.48
N LYS A 296 -38.31 -43.69 21.58
CA LYS A 296 -39.78 -43.66 21.68
C LYS A 296 -40.25 -42.20 21.75
N PRO A 297 -41.41 -41.86 21.14
CA PRO A 297 -42.12 -40.61 21.41
C PRO A 297 -42.99 -40.75 22.66
N VAL A 298 -43.25 -39.63 23.35
CA VAL A 298 -44.32 -39.49 24.36
C VAL A 298 -45.08 -38.20 24.05
N ASP A 299 -46.36 -38.39 23.72
CA ASP A 299 -47.60 -37.63 23.99
C ASP A 299 -47.49 -36.35 24.84
N ASP A 300 -48.35 -35.33 24.71
CA ASP A 300 -49.78 -35.42 24.37
C ASP A 300 -50.38 -34.04 24.05
N GLN A 301 -51.54 -34.10 23.38
CA GLN A 301 -52.70 -33.20 23.46
C GLN A 301 -52.87 -31.99 22.52
N GLN A 302 -53.84 -32.25 21.62
CA GLN A 302 -54.69 -31.37 20.82
C GLN A 302 -55.40 -30.29 21.66
N GLU A 303 -55.70 -29.14 21.06
CA GLU A 303 -57.05 -28.85 20.54
C GLU A 303 -57.07 -27.58 19.69
N ASP A 304 -57.76 -27.68 18.56
CA ASP A 304 -58.10 -26.62 17.61
C ASP A 304 -59.18 -25.70 18.19
N GLU A 305 -59.10 -24.39 17.94
CA GLU A 305 -60.30 -23.58 17.67
C GLU A 305 -60.01 -22.50 16.63
N ALA A 306 -60.75 -22.57 15.53
CA ALA A 306 -60.81 -21.57 14.47
C ALA A 306 -61.98 -20.62 14.72
N ILE A 307 -61.76 -19.31 14.58
CA ILE A 307 -62.83 -18.33 14.31
C ILE A 307 -62.34 -17.41 13.19
N ALA A 308 -63.03 -17.47 12.06
CA ALA A 308 -62.97 -16.50 10.96
C ALA A 308 -63.77 -15.25 11.33
N LEU A 309 -63.42 -14.09 10.76
CA LEU A 309 -64.36 -13.05 10.29
C LEU A 309 -63.62 -11.93 9.51
N GLU A 310 -63.88 -11.95 8.20
CA GLU A 310 -64.15 -10.88 7.22
C GLU A 310 -63.18 -9.72 6.88
N PRO A 311 -63.23 -9.23 5.60
CA PRO A 311 -62.21 -8.40 4.97
C PRO A 311 -62.57 -6.91 4.95
N VAL A 312 -61.59 -6.01 5.05
CA VAL A 312 -61.80 -4.58 4.77
C VAL A 312 -60.57 -3.97 4.05
N GLU A 313 -60.82 -3.68 2.77
CA GLU A 313 -60.35 -2.59 1.89
C GLU A 313 -58.85 -2.33 1.66
N GLU A 314 -58.45 -2.51 0.39
CA GLU A 314 -57.15 -2.13 -0.20
C GLU A 314 -57.05 -0.60 -0.40
N ASP A 315 -55.94 -0.03 0.06
CA ASP A 315 -55.50 1.33 -0.27
C ASP A 315 -54.72 1.30 -1.61
N PRO A 316 -55.14 2.01 -2.68
CA PRO A 316 -54.63 1.80 -4.03
C PRO A 316 -53.35 2.57 -4.39
N ASP A 317 -52.50 2.94 -3.43
CA ASP A 317 -51.31 3.75 -3.69
C ASP A 317 -50.01 3.25 -3.02
N GLU A 318 -49.69 1.97 -3.18
CA GLU A 318 -48.29 1.52 -3.09
C GLU A 318 -47.98 0.54 -4.23
N ARG A 319 -47.57 1.09 -5.38
CA ARG A 319 -46.81 0.31 -6.36
C ARG A 319 -45.51 -0.12 -5.70
N SER A 320 -45.42 -1.42 -5.45
CA SER A 320 -44.20 -2.17 -5.21
C SER A 320 -43.13 -1.81 -6.25
N ALA A 321 -42.16 -1.00 -5.85
CA ALA A 321 -40.86 -1.04 -6.49
C ALA A 321 -40.12 -2.24 -5.88
N GLU A 322 -39.97 -3.30 -6.68
CA GLU A 322 -39.08 -4.42 -6.38
C GLU A 322 -37.70 -3.91 -5.96
N PRO A 323 -36.98 -4.60 -5.05
CA PRO A 323 -35.65 -4.20 -4.65
C PRO A 323 -34.70 -4.38 -5.84
N ASP A 324 -34.34 -3.27 -6.48
CA ASP A 324 -33.39 -3.24 -7.59
C ASP A 324 -32.05 -3.85 -7.14
N SER A 325 -31.75 -5.02 -7.69
CA SER A 325 -30.48 -5.69 -7.56
C SER A 325 -29.43 -4.93 -8.37
N THR A 326 -28.27 -4.68 -7.74
CA THR A 326 -27.02 -4.17 -8.35
C THR A 326 -26.89 -2.65 -8.55
N ALA A 327 -26.70 -1.92 -7.45
CA ALA A 327 -25.97 -0.64 -7.52
C ALA A 327 -24.49 -0.92 -7.81
N VAL A 328 -24.12 -1.05 -9.09
CA VAL A 328 -22.74 -0.87 -9.55
C VAL A 328 -22.33 0.53 -9.11
N GLN A 329 -21.34 0.62 -8.21
CA GLN A 329 -20.81 1.91 -7.77
C GLN A 329 -20.26 2.66 -9.01
N GLU A 330 -21.01 3.64 -9.50
CA GLU A 330 -20.61 4.41 -10.69
C GLU A 330 -19.23 5.05 -10.44
N ARG A 331 -18.29 4.77 -11.34
CA ARG A 331 -16.92 5.26 -11.23
C ARG A 331 -16.88 6.77 -11.45
N THR A 332 -16.05 7.48 -10.69
CA THR A 332 -15.94 8.93 -10.82
C THR A 332 -15.28 9.33 -12.15
N THR A 333 -15.91 10.20 -12.92
CA THR A 333 -15.44 10.62 -14.25
C THR A 333 -15.16 12.11 -14.33
N LEU A 334 -14.18 12.51 -15.14
CA LEU A 334 -14.03 13.90 -15.60
C LEU A 334 -14.87 14.07 -16.88
N ASN A 335 -15.99 14.77 -16.76
CA ASN A 335 -17.02 14.89 -17.80
C ASN A 335 -16.67 15.96 -18.83
N ALA A 336 -16.16 17.11 -18.39
CA ALA A 336 -15.86 18.25 -19.25
C ALA A 336 -14.65 19.06 -18.78
N VAL A 337 -13.98 19.67 -19.75
CA VAL A 337 -12.90 20.65 -19.54
C VAL A 337 -13.16 21.79 -20.52
N SER A 338 -13.29 23.02 -20.04
CA SER A 338 -13.62 24.19 -20.88
C SER A 338 -13.05 25.48 -20.30
N TRP A 339 -12.92 26.50 -21.15
CA TRP A 339 -12.50 27.84 -20.73
C TRP A 339 -13.71 28.72 -20.32
N GLU A 340 -13.55 29.49 -19.25
CA GLU A 340 -14.43 30.59 -18.84
C GLU A 340 -13.57 31.82 -18.55
N GLY A 341 -13.35 32.66 -19.57
CA GLY A 341 -12.40 33.78 -19.47
C GLY A 341 -10.96 33.29 -19.24
N ASN A 342 -10.31 33.79 -18.19
CA ASN A 342 -8.97 33.35 -17.77
C ASN A 342 -8.98 32.16 -16.80
N ARG A 343 -10.12 31.46 -16.68
CA ARG A 343 -10.28 30.30 -15.80
C ARG A 343 -10.54 29.04 -16.61
N LEU A 344 -9.84 27.98 -16.26
CA LEU A 344 -10.10 26.65 -16.79
C LEU A 344 -11.07 25.92 -15.86
N LYS A 345 -12.23 25.52 -16.39
CA LYS A 345 -13.26 24.78 -15.67
C LYS A 345 -13.14 23.29 -15.94
N LEU A 346 -13.11 22.48 -14.89
CA LEU A 346 -13.20 21.02 -14.94
C LEU A 346 -14.49 20.56 -14.25
N SER A 347 -15.30 19.75 -14.93
CA SER A 347 -16.55 19.21 -14.39
C SER A 347 -16.46 17.69 -14.22
N PHE A 348 -16.80 17.18 -13.04
CA PHE A 348 -16.71 15.77 -12.65
C PHE A 348 -18.11 15.15 -12.45
N SER A 349 -18.22 13.82 -12.41
CA SER A 349 -19.50 13.15 -12.08
C SER A 349 -19.79 13.17 -10.57
N GLN A 350 -18.74 13.26 -9.74
CA GLN A 350 -18.81 13.32 -8.29
C GLN A 350 -17.71 14.25 -7.74
N PRO A 351 -17.76 14.64 -6.46
CA PRO A 351 -16.66 15.34 -5.83
C PRO A 351 -15.34 14.58 -5.90
N VAL A 352 -14.25 15.27 -6.22
CA VAL A 352 -12.92 14.67 -6.35
C VAL A 352 -11.90 15.39 -5.47
N GLY A 353 -10.95 14.62 -4.96
CA GLY A 353 -9.70 15.14 -4.42
C GLY A 353 -8.67 15.28 -5.53
N TYR A 354 -7.79 16.24 -5.38
CA TYR A 354 -6.70 16.48 -6.31
C TYR A 354 -5.41 16.84 -5.58
N GLN A 355 -4.30 16.58 -6.25
CA GLN A 355 -2.96 16.95 -5.81
C GLN A 355 -2.34 17.80 -6.90
N TRP A 356 -1.66 18.88 -6.56
CA TRP A 356 -0.98 19.71 -7.53
C TRP A 356 0.49 19.91 -7.19
N ALA A 357 1.31 20.13 -8.21
CA ALA A 357 2.73 20.40 -8.07
C ALA A 357 3.23 21.35 -9.16
N ARG A 358 4.22 22.16 -8.81
CA ARG A 358 5.03 22.93 -9.75
C ARG A 358 6.28 22.13 -10.11
N VAL A 359 6.56 22.02 -11.40
CA VAL A 359 7.68 21.24 -11.92
C VAL A 359 8.54 22.12 -12.82
N SER A 360 9.79 22.32 -12.40
CA SER A 360 10.78 23.17 -13.05
C SER A 360 11.94 22.32 -13.58
N ALA A 361 11.67 21.50 -14.59
CA ALA A 361 12.68 20.66 -15.24
C ALA A 361 12.75 21.02 -16.74
N GLY A 362 13.41 22.15 -17.04
CA GLY A 362 13.61 22.69 -18.39
C GLY A 362 12.44 23.51 -18.96
N GLN A 363 11.21 23.28 -18.48
CA GLN A 363 10.03 24.09 -18.79
C GLN A 363 9.14 24.13 -17.54
N GLU A 364 8.64 25.31 -17.19
CA GLU A 364 7.74 25.50 -16.03
C GLU A 364 6.40 24.82 -16.28
N ARG A 365 5.95 24.01 -15.31
CA ARG A 365 4.65 23.34 -15.40
C ARG A 365 3.91 23.41 -14.08
N PHE A 366 2.59 23.57 -14.17
CA PHE A 366 1.67 23.31 -13.07
C PHE A 366 0.90 22.02 -13.38
N VAL A 367 1.07 21.00 -12.56
CA VAL A 367 0.53 19.66 -12.75
C VAL A 367 -0.54 19.41 -11.69
N VAL A 368 -1.69 18.88 -12.09
CA VAL A 368 -2.77 18.48 -11.18
C VAL A 368 -3.15 17.03 -11.47
N ASP A 369 -3.09 16.18 -10.44
CA ASP A 369 -3.53 14.78 -10.48
C ASP A 369 -4.87 14.61 -9.76
N PHE A 370 -5.75 13.82 -10.37
CA PHE A 370 -7.05 13.43 -9.85
C PHE A 370 -7.10 11.90 -9.68
N PRO A 371 -6.71 11.37 -8.51
CA PRO A 371 -6.75 9.94 -8.23
C PRO A 371 -8.18 9.40 -8.17
N GLY A 372 -8.38 8.18 -8.69
CA GLY A 372 -9.69 7.53 -8.75
C GLY A 372 -10.60 8.05 -9.85
N VAL A 373 -10.14 8.99 -10.69
CA VAL A 373 -10.95 9.61 -11.75
C VAL A 373 -10.65 8.96 -13.10
N ILE A 374 -11.71 8.68 -13.85
CA ILE A 374 -11.68 8.20 -15.22
C ILE A 374 -11.96 9.36 -16.18
N TYR A 375 -11.17 9.48 -17.23
CA TYR A 375 -11.41 10.41 -18.31
C TYR A 375 -11.89 9.64 -19.55
N PRO A 376 -13.21 9.61 -19.83
CA PRO A 376 -13.75 8.83 -20.93
C PRO A 376 -13.41 9.41 -22.31
N LYS A 377 -12.94 10.66 -22.37
CA LYS A 377 -12.54 11.34 -23.61
C LYS A 377 -11.06 11.03 -23.93
N LYS A 378 -10.73 11.01 -25.24
CA LYS A 378 -9.32 10.99 -25.67
C LYS A 378 -8.64 12.31 -25.29
N LYS A 379 -7.32 12.27 -25.08
CA LYS A 379 -6.46 13.40 -24.66
C LYS A 379 -6.95 14.73 -25.23
N VAL A 380 -7.21 15.70 -24.36
CA VAL A 380 -7.61 17.04 -24.74
C VAL A 380 -6.39 17.97 -24.68
N HIS A 381 -6.21 18.73 -25.75
CA HIS A 381 -5.30 19.85 -25.82
C HIS A 381 -6.14 21.10 -25.97
N LEU A 382 -5.92 22.07 -25.09
CA LEU A 382 -6.61 23.35 -25.13
C LEU A 382 -5.53 24.42 -25.31
N ASP A 383 -5.55 25.07 -26.46
CA ASP A 383 -4.84 26.32 -26.66
C ASP A 383 -5.53 27.39 -25.81
N SER A 384 -4.73 28.30 -25.25
CA SER A 384 -5.27 29.38 -24.43
C SER A 384 -4.74 30.72 -24.92
N GLY A 385 -5.62 31.72 -24.97
CA GLY A 385 -5.22 33.12 -25.13
C GLY A 385 -4.80 33.77 -23.80
N VAL A 386 -4.51 32.97 -22.77
CA VAL A 386 -4.15 33.44 -21.42
C VAL A 386 -2.65 33.76 -21.38
N PRO A 387 -2.24 35.00 -21.08
CA PRO A 387 -0.83 35.37 -21.00
C PRO A 387 -0.06 34.49 -20.01
N GLY A 388 1.06 33.91 -20.45
CA GLY A 388 1.93 33.07 -19.62
C GLY A 388 1.54 31.59 -19.54
N LEU A 389 0.44 31.16 -20.17
CA LEU A 389 0.02 29.77 -20.27
C LEU A 389 0.10 29.30 -21.73
N GLN A 390 1.09 28.46 -22.03
CA GLN A 390 1.35 27.98 -23.39
C GLN A 390 0.34 26.92 -23.82
N ALA A 391 0.01 25.99 -22.93
CA ALA A 391 -0.88 24.88 -23.24
C ALA A 391 -1.48 24.25 -22.00
N VAL A 392 -2.69 23.72 -22.15
CA VAL A 392 -3.28 22.77 -21.19
C VAL A 392 -3.43 21.40 -21.83
N ARG A 393 -3.02 20.36 -21.09
CA ARG A 393 -3.13 18.97 -21.50
C ARG A 393 -3.86 18.18 -20.42
N VAL A 394 -4.91 17.46 -20.80
CA VAL A 394 -5.62 16.54 -19.91
C VAL A 394 -5.53 15.13 -20.46
N VAL A 395 -5.09 14.18 -19.63
CA VAL A 395 -4.85 12.79 -20.03
C VAL A 395 -5.19 11.82 -18.91
N GLN A 396 -5.64 10.62 -19.27
CA GLN A 396 -5.61 9.46 -18.37
C GLN A 396 -4.14 9.04 -18.14
N ASN A 397 -3.50 9.59 -17.12
CA ASN A 397 -2.08 9.36 -16.81
C ASN A 397 -1.82 7.95 -16.26
N MET A 398 -2.80 7.42 -15.55
CA MET A 398 -2.86 6.02 -15.16
C MET A 398 -4.26 5.50 -15.51
N PRO A 399 -4.40 4.47 -16.36
CA PRO A 399 -5.69 3.82 -16.56
C PRO A 399 -5.98 2.88 -15.37
N GLU A 400 -7.05 2.10 -15.47
CA GLU A 400 -7.41 1.09 -14.47
C GLU A 400 -6.25 0.11 -14.20
N PRO A 401 -6.14 -0.47 -12.97
CA PRO A 401 -7.10 -0.44 -11.85
C PRO A 401 -6.99 0.77 -10.91
N GLN A 402 -6.02 1.67 -11.12
CA GLN A 402 -5.81 2.87 -10.31
C GLN A 402 -5.90 4.11 -11.20
N PRO A 403 -7.11 4.47 -11.67
CA PRO A 403 -7.25 5.50 -12.67
C PRO A 403 -6.83 6.87 -12.09
N ILE A 404 -5.90 7.54 -12.76
CA ILE A 404 -5.48 8.92 -12.45
C ILE A 404 -5.64 9.75 -13.71
N VAL A 405 -6.48 10.78 -13.66
CA VAL A 405 -6.45 11.86 -14.65
C VAL A 405 -5.37 12.84 -14.24
N ARG A 406 -4.52 13.24 -15.19
CA ARG A 406 -3.55 14.33 -14.99
C ARG A 406 -3.89 15.48 -15.91
N LEU A 407 -3.93 16.66 -15.33
CA LEU A 407 -3.91 17.93 -16.02
C LEU A 407 -2.50 18.52 -15.93
N VAL A 408 -1.99 19.02 -17.04
CA VAL A 408 -0.69 19.69 -17.14
C VAL A 408 -0.88 21.03 -17.82
N CYS A 409 -0.55 22.10 -17.11
CA CYS A 409 -0.43 23.45 -17.64
C CYS A 409 1.04 23.74 -17.91
N ASP A 410 1.40 23.93 -19.17
CA ASP A 410 2.74 24.35 -19.59
C ASP A 410 2.81 25.89 -19.53
N LEU A 411 3.72 26.43 -18.74
CA LEU A 411 3.81 27.85 -18.43
C LEU A 411 5.04 28.50 -19.08
N GLU A 412 4.94 29.77 -19.46
CA GLU A 412 6.08 30.55 -19.98
C GLU A 412 7.04 30.99 -18.88
N ALA A 413 6.51 31.19 -17.68
CA ALA A 413 7.23 31.53 -16.47
C ALA A 413 6.43 31.04 -15.27
N SER A 414 7.00 31.10 -14.07
CA SER A 414 6.30 30.80 -12.83
C SER A 414 5.20 31.84 -12.58
N ILE A 415 4.03 31.60 -13.18
CA ILE A 415 2.83 32.41 -12.99
C ILE A 415 1.94 31.79 -11.91
N GLU A 416 1.22 32.63 -11.18
CA GLU A 416 0.27 32.22 -10.16
C GLU A 416 -0.86 31.40 -10.79
N VAL A 417 -1.26 30.33 -10.09
CA VAL A 417 -2.38 29.46 -10.48
C VAL A 417 -3.19 29.25 -9.21
N GLU A 418 -4.44 29.67 -9.22
CA GLU A 418 -5.34 29.52 -8.08
C GLU A 418 -6.36 28.42 -8.40
N ALA A 419 -6.50 27.44 -7.51
CA ALA A 419 -7.48 26.37 -7.65
C ALA A 419 -8.69 26.67 -6.74
N GLU A 420 -9.88 26.81 -7.32
CA GLU A 420 -11.12 27.11 -6.61
C GLU A 420 -12.18 26.05 -6.94
N GLY A 421 -12.64 25.29 -5.94
CA GLY A 421 -13.83 24.43 -6.09
C GLY A 421 -15.10 25.28 -5.97
N SER A 422 -16.02 25.22 -6.93
CA SER A 422 -17.23 26.07 -6.92
C SER A 422 -18.50 25.34 -6.45
N ASP A 423 -18.82 24.16 -7.01
CA ASP A 423 -20.14 23.49 -6.86
C ASP A 423 -20.07 21.96 -6.81
N GLU A 424 -19.38 21.40 -5.81
CA GLU A 424 -19.24 19.97 -5.51
C GLU A 424 -18.50 19.12 -6.55
N ARG A 425 -18.69 19.38 -7.84
CA ARG A 425 -18.19 18.63 -8.99
C ARG A 425 -17.42 19.51 -9.96
N ILE A 426 -17.13 20.77 -9.61
CA ILE A 426 -16.48 21.73 -10.49
C ILE A 426 -15.20 22.26 -9.84
N LEU A 427 -14.10 22.22 -10.59
CA LEU A 427 -12.84 22.90 -10.25
C LEU A 427 -12.57 24.01 -11.26
N TYR A 428 -12.27 25.20 -10.76
CA TYR A 428 -11.68 26.27 -11.53
C TYR A 428 -10.18 26.34 -11.27
N LEU A 429 -9.37 26.43 -12.33
CA LEU A 429 -7.98 26.87 -12.26
C LEU A 429 -7.90 28.27 -12.87
N SER A 430 -7.65 29.28 -12.04
CA SER A 430 -7.57 30.68 -12.44
C SER A 430 -6.12 31.08 -12.71
N PHE A 431 -5.90 31.79 -13.82
CA PHE A 431 -4.59 32.28 -14.25
C PHE A 431 -4.60 33.82 -14.25
N PRO A 432 -4.27 34.48 -13.13
CA PRO A 432 -4.29 35.94 -13.01
C PRO A 432 -3.13 36.64 -13.73
N GLY A 433 -2.16 35.91 -14.28
CA GLY A 433 -1.02 36.47 -15.02
C GLY A 433 0.08 37.11 -14.15
N ARG A 434 -0.01 36.98 -12.83
CA ARG A 434 1.00 37.47 -11.89
C ARG A 434 2.19 36.52 -11.84
N LYS A 435 3.41 37.05 -11.97
CA LYS A 435 4.65 36.28 -11.77
C LYS A 435 4.86 36.04 -10.27
N VAL A 436 5.24 34.82 -9.90
CA VAL A 436 5.58 34.42 -8.53
C VAL A 436 7.07 34.08 -8.45
N SER A 437 7.73 34.53 -7.39
CA SER A 437 9.07 34.09 -7.04
C SER A 437 9.01 32.66 -6.47
N ASN A 438 9.90 31.77 -6.90
CA ASN A 438 10.01 30.33 -6.56
C ASN A 438 10.14 29.97 -5.06
N ALA A 439 9.81 30.86 -4.13
CA ALA A 439 10.28 30.77 -2.75
C ALA A 439 9.36 30.05 -1.76
N ARG A 440 8.09 29.67 -2.07
CA ARG A 440 7.21 29.19 -0.98
C ARG A 440 6.24 28.02 -1.21
N MET A 441 5.85 27.60 -2.41
CA MET A 441 4.97 26.42 -2.56
C MET A 441 5.16 25.66 -3.88
N ASP A 442 5.74 24.46 -3.79
CA ASP A 442 6.02 23.60 -4.95
C ASP A 442 4.97 22.50 -5.14
N LYS A 443 4.08 22.30 -4.17
CA LYS A 443 3.04 21.26 -4.19
C LYS A 443 1.92 21.56 -3.20
N GLY A 444 0.74 20.99 -3.44
CA GLY A 444 -0.43 21.08 -2.55
C GLY A 444 -1.50 20.06 -2.89
N ILE A 445 -2.58 20.06 -2.11
CA ILE A 445 -3.76 19.18 -2.29
C ILE A 445 -5.04 20.02 -2.19
N GLY A 446 -6.14 19.55 -2.77
CA GLY A 446 -7.44 20.21 -2.68
C GLY A 446 -8.62 19.31 -3.06
N HIS A 447 -9.83 19.85 -2.96
CA HIS A 447 -11.08 19.15 -3.32
C HIS A 447 -12.01 20.06 -4.12
N THR A 448 -12.86 19.46 -4.98
CA THR A 448 -13.87 20.20 -5.78
C THR A 448 -15.12 20.54 -5.00
N SER A 449 -15.36 19.85 -3.91
CA SER A 449 -16.48 20.13 -3.03
C SER A 449 -16.11 21.19 -2.01
N LYS A 450 -16.82 22.31 -2.09
CA LYS A 450 -16.98 23.22 -0.97
C LYS A 450 -17.46 22.42 0.24
N SER A 451 -18.38 21.47 0.20
CA SER A 451 -18.71 20.62 1.37
C SER A 451 -17.55 19.77 1.98
N TYR A 452 -16.36 19.72 1.33
CA TYR A 452 -15.08 19.21 1.84
C TYR A 452 -14.07 20.31 2.26
N VAL A 453 -14.31 21.56 1.87
CA VAL A 453 -13.82 22.80 2.50
C VAL A 453 -14.91 23.88 2.31
N ALA A 454 -15.87 23.97 3.24
CA ALA A 454 -16.95 24.97 3.18
C ALA A 454 -17.35 25.38 4.58
N SER A 455 -17.50 26.66 4.85
CA SER A 455 -17.08 27.82 4.06
C SER A 455 -17.16 29.05 4.96
N THR A 456 -16.59 30.15 4.48
CA THR A 456 -17.05 31.52 4.79
C THR A 456 -17.13 31.89 6.27
N GLY A 457 -16.00 32.37 6.81
CA GLY A 457 -16.02 33.23 8.00
C GLY A 457 -15.81 32.51 9.33
N GLY A 458 -14.55 32.23 9.70
CA GLY A 458 -14.14 32.07 11.10
C GLY A 458 -14.60 30.81 11.88
N GLY A 459 -15.29 29.84 11.25
CA GLY A 459 -15.71 28.58 11.88
C GLY A 459 -14.56 27.58 12.08
N ARG A 460 -14.71 26.66 13.05
CA ARG A 460 -13.70 25.64 13.42
C ARG A 460 -13.80 24.39 12.55
N THR A 461 -12.66 23.76 12.30
CA THR A 461 -12.53 22.60 11.41
C THR A 461 -12.27 21.32 12.19
N ILE A 462 -13.04 20.26 11.90
CA ILE A 462 -12.87 18.93 12.50
C ILE A 462 -12.67 17.88 11.42
N CYS A 463 -11.65 17.03 11.60
CA CYS A 463 -11.44 15.85 10.78
C CYS A 463 -12.01 14.62 11.48
N ILE A 464 -12.94 13.95 10.81
CA ILE A 464 -13.61 12.72 11.23
C ILE A 464 -13.01 11.56 10.44
N ASP A 465 -12.48 10.58 11.15
CA ASP A 465 -11.85 9.40 10.59
C ASP A 465 -12.69 8.15 10.81
N ALA A 466 -13.31 7.65 9.74
CA ALA A 466 -14.00 6.37 9.76
C ALA A 466 -12.98 5.24 9.66
N GLY A 467 -12.76 4.50 10.75
CA GLY A 467 -11.78 3.40 10.81
C GLY A 467 -11.93 2.39 9.67
N HIS A 468 -10.83 1.76 9.26
CA HIS A 468 -10.81 0.75 8.17
C HIS A 468 -11.37 1.28 6.83
N GLY A 469 -11.78 0.41 5.90
CA GLY A 469 -12.34 0.79 4.60
C GLY A 469 -11.59 0.17 3.43
N GLY A 470 -12.29 -0.02 2.31
CA GLY A 470 -11.74 -0.65 1.12
C GLY A 470 -11.27 -2.07 1.41
N SER A 471 -9.96 -2.29 1.23
CA SER A 471 -9.32 -3.60 1.39
C SER A 471 -9.24 -4.08 2.84
N ASP A 472 -9.39 -3.18 3.83
CA ASP A 472 -9.41 -3.51 5.25
C ASP A 472 -10.86 -3.57 5.77
N PRO A 473 -11.41 -4.77 6.06
CA PRO A 473 -12.78 -4.91 6.58
C PRO A 473 -12.89 -4.53 8.07
N GLY A 474 -11.77 -4.43 8.79
CA GLY A 474 -11.74 -4.43 10.25
C GLY A 474 -12.35 -5.71 10.84
N ALA A 475 -12.86 -5.60 12.07
CA ALA A 475 -13.53 -6.73 12.72
C ALA A 475 -14.78 -7.19 11.96
N LEU A 476 -15.09 -8.49 12.04
CA LEU A 476 -16.26 -9.09 11.40
C LEU A 476 -17.12 -9.82 12.44
N ASN A 477 -18.41 -9.50 12.48
CA ASN A 477 -19.39 -10.31 13.19
C ASN A 477 -20.18 -11.17 12.19
N ARG A 478 -19.86 -12.47 12.15
CA ARG A 478 -20.44 -13.41 11.18
C ARG A 478 -21.92 -13.71 11.43
N SER A 479 -22.42 -13.61 12.66
CA SER A 479 -23.81 -13.98 12.96
C SER A 479 -24.82 -12.94 12.51
N VAL A 480 -24.42 -11.67 12.46
CA VAL A 480 -25.25 -10.56 11.95
C VAL A 480 -24.79 -10.04 10.58
N GLY A 481 -23.67 -10.56 10.05
CA GLY A 481 -23.19 -10.24 8.71
C GLY A 481 -22.63 -8.82 8.54
N VAL A 482 -22.21 -8.16 9.62
CA VAL A 482 -21.68 -6.78 9.58
C VAL A 482 -20.20 -6.74 9.92
N ASN A 483 -19.45 -5.88 9.23
CA ASN A 483 -18.05 -5.61 9.51
C ASN A 483 -17.83 -4.18 10.04
N GLU A 484 -16.67 -3.96 10.64
CA GLU A 484 -16.33 -2.71 11.31
C GLU A 484 -16.28 -1.53 10.33
N LYS A 485 -15.75 -1.73 9.11
CA LYS A 485 -15.68 -0.64 8.12
C LYS A 485 -17.06 -0.09 7.73
N GLN A 486 -18.10 -0.92 7.72
CA GLN A 486 -19.49 -0.50 7.47
C GLN A 486 -20.05 0.29 8.64
N VAL A 487 -19.88 -0.23 9.86
CA VAL A 487 -20.36 0.41 11.11
C VAL A 487 -19.73 1.79 11.29
N THR A 488 -18.41 1.88 11.15
CA THR A 488 -17.65 3.12 11.36
C THR A 488 -17.98 4.18 10.31
N LEU A 489 -18.13 3.79 9.03
CA LEU A 489 -18.54 4.71 7.97
C LEU A 489 -19.90 5.33 8.26
N ASP A 490 -20.87 4.49 8.62
CA ASP A 490 -22.24 4.91 8.86
C ASP A 490 -22.36 5.87 10.05
N ILE A 491 -21.63 5.60 11.15
CA ILE A 491 -21.55 6.52 12.31
C ILE A 491 -20.91 7.85 11.90
N CYS A 492 -19.81 7.82 11.13
CA CYS A 492 -19.07 9.02 10.76
C CYS A 492 -19.85 9.92 9.80
N LEU A 493 -20.61 9.36 8.86
CA LEU A 493 -21.47 10.14 7.96
C LEU A 493 -22.57 10.87 8.75
N LYS A 494 -23.24 10.18 9.68
CA LYS A 494 -24.24 10.79 10.57
C LYS A 494 -23.63 11.86 11.47
N LEU A 495 -22.45 11.60 12.02
CA LEU A 495 -21.72 12.57 12.83
C LEU A 495 -21.36 13.82 12.02
N ALA A 496 -20.92 13.66 10.77
CA ALA A 496 -20.60 14.76 9.89
C ALA A 496 -21.81 15.67 9.62
N GLU A 497 -22.99 15.09 9.38
CA GLU A 497 -24.23 15.85 9.20
C GLU A 497 -24.59 16.67 10.45
N LEU A 498 -24.52 16.04 11.62
CA LEU A 498 -24.79 16.72 12.90
C LEU A 498 -23.81 17.88 13.16
N LEU A 499 -22.52 17.68 12.90
CA LEU A 499 -21.50 18.70 13.15
C LEU A 499 -21.58 19.84 12.13
N LYS A 500 -21.89 19.56 10.87
CA LYS A 500 -22.19 20.59 9.86
C LYS A 500 -23.39 21.45 10.29
N ALA A 501 -24.46 20.83 10.77
CA ALA A 501 -25.62 21.54 11.30
C ALA A 501 -25.29 22.40 12.54
N GLN A 502 -24.23 22.06 13.28
CA GLN A 502 -23.69 22.83 14.41
C GLN A 502 -22.68 23.91 13.99
N GLY A 503 -22.44 24.11 12.69
CA GLY A 503 -21.54 25.15 12.17
C GLY A 503 -20.06 24.78 12.14
N TRP A 504 -19.71 23.49 12.26
CA TRP A 504 -18.34 23.03 12.05
C TRP A 504 -18.03 22.87 10.55
N ASN A 505 -16.79 23.21 10.16
CA ASN A 505 -16.23 22.71 8.91
C ASN A 505 -15.82 21.25 9.13
N VAL A 506 -16.30 20.32 8.30
CA VAL A 506 -16.07 18.88 8.50
C VAL A 506 -15.24 18.30 7.35
N ILE A 507 -14.15 17.63 7.69
CA ILE A 507 -13.33 16.81 6.80
C ILE A 507 -13.59 15.33 7.13
N LEU A 508 -13.88 14.51 6.13
CA LEU A 508 -14.00 13.05 6.30
C LEU A 508 -12.80 12.35 5.65
N THR A 509 -12.10 11.48 6.37
CA THR A 509 -11.00 10.69 5.78
C THR A 509 -11.48 9.80 4.63
N ARG A 510 -12.70 9.28 4.77
CA ARG A 510 -13.48 8.63 3.70
C ARG A 510 -14.97 8.86 3.92
N SER A 511 -15.72 8.98 2.81
CA SER A 511 -17.18 9.07 2.76
C SER A 511 -17.83 7.89 2.03
N SER A 512 -17.01 6.94 1.59
CA SER A 512 -17.42 5.70 0.93
C SER A 512 -16.55 4.53 1.41
N ASP A 513 -16.89 3.31 0.98
CA ASP A 513 -16.08 2.13 1.24
C ASP A 513 -14.83 2.12 0.34
N ARG A 514 -13.76 2.76 0.82
CA ARG A 514 -12.46 2.83 0.13
C ARG A 514 -11.33 2.88 1.14
N ASP A 515 -10.14 2.47 0.71
CA ASP A 515 -8.90 2.82 1.40
C ASP A 515 -8.74 4.36 1.36
N VAL A 516 -8.28 4.96 2.46
CA VAL A 516 -8.04 6.41 2.52
C VAL A 516 -6.83 6.80 1.67
N SER A 517 -5.84 5.90 1.60
CA SER A 517 -4.71 5.99 0.68
C SER A 517 -5.04 5.34 -0.67
N TRP A 518 -4.68 4.06 -0.86
CA TRP A 518 -5.00 3.25 -2.03
C TRP A 518 -5.07 1.75 -1.65
N ALA A 519 -5.73 0.95 -2.47
CA ALA A 519 -5.87 -0.49 -2.26
C ALA A 519 -4.51 -1.21 -2.33
N GLY A 520 -4.22 -2.04 -1.33
CA GLY A 520 -2.93 -2.74 -1.18
C GLY A 520 -1.81 -1.88 -0.59
N SER A 521 -2.12 -0.68 -0.09
CA SER A 521 -1.21 0.12 0.71
C SER A 521 -0.84 -0.58 2.03
N THR A 522 0.36 -0.31 2.54
CA THR A 522 0.74 -0.79 3.88
C THR A 522 -0.10 -0.09 4.95
N ALA A 523 -0.27 -0.73 6.11
CA ALA A 523 -0.96 -0.12 7.25
C ALA A 523 -0.37 1.26 7.62
N LYS A 524 0.95 1.45 7.48
CA LYS A 524 1.60 2.74 7.73
C LYS A 524 1.20 3.82 6.70
N GLN A 525 1.11 3.46 5.43
CA GLN A 525 0.70 4.39 4.37
C GLN A 525 -0.76 4.79 4.54
N GLU A 526 -1.61 3.83 4.87
CA GLU A 526 -3.03 4.00 5.11
C GLU A 526 -3.29 4.89 6.34
N LEU A 527 -2.75 4.52 7.51
CA LEU A 527 -2.85 5.31 8.73
C LEU A 527 -2.16 6.67 8.58
N GLY A 528 -1.09 6.73 7.79
CA GLY A 528 -0.43 7.98 7.42
C GLY A 528 -1.28 8.90 6.58
N ALA A 529 -2.08 8.37 5.65
CA ALA A 529 -2.94 9.20 4.80
C ALA A 529 -4.06 9.85 5.61
N ARG A 530 -4.63 9.12 6.58
CA ARG A 530 -5.63 9.62 7.53
C ARG A 530 -5.09 10.80 8.35
N ALA A 531 -3.92 10.60 8.98
CA ALA A 531 -3.28 11.65 9.77
C ALA A 531 -2.85 12.86 8.92
N ARG A 532 -2.28 12.62 7.73
CA ARG A 532 -1.90 13.67 6.79
C ARG A 532 -3.10 14.50 6.36
N MET A 533 -4.24 13.88 6.09
CA MET A 533 -5.46 14.62 5.73
C MET A 533 -5.83 15.65 6.80
N ALA A 534 -5.85 15.26 8.07
CA ALA A 534 -6.15 16.18 9.16
C ALA A 534 -5.12 17.32 9.27
N ASN A 535 -3.83 16.98 9.13
CA ASN A 535 -2.74 17.94 9.25
C ASN A 535 -2.70 18.94 8.07
N ASP A 536 -2.82 18.44 6.85
CA ASP A 536 -2.68 19.22 5.61
C ASP A 536 -3.86 20.17 5.42
N TYR A 537 -5.07 19.78 5.86
CA TYR A 537 -6.25 20.64 5.86
C TYR A 537 -6.39 21.51 7.12
N GLY A 538 -5.40 21.51 8.02
CA GLY A 538 -5.38 22.38 9.18
C GLY A 538 -6.56 22.17 10.14
N ALA A 539 -6.95 20.91 10.39
CA ALA A 539 -8.04 20.62 11.31
C ALA A 539 -7.70 21.06 12.74
N ASP A 540 -8.68 21.65 13.44
CA ASP A 540 -8.58 22.03 14.86
C ASP A 540 -8.73 20.80 15.77
N LEU A 541 -9.43 19.76 15.30
CA LEU A 541 -9.68 18.51 16.02
C LEU A 541 -9.64 17.30 15.09
N PHE A 542 -9.24 16.15 15.63
CA PHE A 542 -9.31 14.85 14.96
C PHE A 542 -10.09 13.83 15.79
N VAL A 543 -11.09 13.18 15.20
CA VAL A 543 -11.91 12.15 15.85
C VAL A 543 -11.94 10.90 14.97
N SER A 544 -11.28 9.84 15.41
CA SER A 544 -11.34 8.53 14.77
C SER A 544 -12.39 7.65 15.46
N VAL A 545 -13.20 6.93 14.69
CA VAL A 545 -14.30 6.09 15.18
C VAL A 545 -14.06 4.65 14.74
N HIS A 546 -14.08 3.73 15.70
CA HIS A 546 -13.84 2.30 15.57
C HIS A 546 -14.88 1.46 16.33
N ALA A 547 -14.96 0.17 15.99
CA ALA A 547 -15.79 -0.79 16.70
C ALA A 547 -14.93 -1.99 17.14
N ASN A 548 -14.51 -1.92 18.40
CA ASN A 548 -13.58 -2.82 19.07
C ASN A 548 -13.79 -4.32 18.78
N ALA A 549 -12.74 -5.10 19.01
CA ALA A 549 -12.76 -6.55 18.87
C ALA A 549 -11.90 -7.22 19.92
N SER A 550 -12.31 -8.43 20.32
CA SER A 550 -11.59 -9.26 21.27
C SER A 550 -11.76 -10.73 20.91
N VAL A 551 -10.69 -11.52 21.08
CA VAL A 551 -10.76 -12.98 20.98
C VAL A 551 -11.69 -13.59 22.04
N ASN A 552 -11.85 -12.91 23.17
CA ASN A 552 -12.87 -13.25 24.16
C ASN A 552 -14.16 -12.48 23.84
N ALA A 553 -15.15 -13.19 23.29
CA ALA A 553 -16.43 -12.64 22.86
C ALA A 553 -17.32 -12.12 24.02
N SER A 554 -17.00 -12.43 25.27
CA SER A 554 -17.74 -11.88 26.43
C SER A 554 -17.39 -10.41 26.74
N ILE A 555 -16.24 -9.94 26.25
CA ILE A 555 -15.79 -8.56 26.48
C ILE A 555 -16.72 -7.59 25.74
N ASN A 556 -17.11 -6.53 26.45
CA ASN A 556 -18.03 -5.50 25.98
C ASN A 556 -17.65 -4.13 26.59
N GLY A 557 -18.26 -3.07 26.05
CA GLY A 557 -18.09 -1.69 26.52
C GLY A 557 -17.44 -0.73 25.52
N THR A 558 -17.36 0.54 25.92
CA THR A 558 -16.84 1.66 25.14
C THR A 558 -15.57 2.20 25.78
N SER A 559 -14.56 2.58 24.97
CA SER A 559 -13.35 3.29 25.43
C SER A 559 -13.03 4.47 24.53
N ILE A 560 -12.42 5.51 25.12
CA ILE A 560 -11.88 6.66 24.37
C ILE A 560 -10.37 6.66 24.54
N HIS A 561 -9.67 6.57 23.42
CA HIS A 561 -8.23 6.46 23.35
C HIS A 561 -7.61 7.81 23.02
N TRP A 562 -6.53 8.14 23.72
CA TRP A 562 -5.79 9.40 23.60
C TRP A 562 -4.29 9.13 23.67
N TYR A 563 -3.44 10.04 23.18
CA TYR A 563 -2.00 9.85 23.25
C TYR A 563 -1.24 11.03 23.84
N LYS A 564 -1.40 12.21 23.24
CA LYS A 564 -0.74 13.46 23.62
C LYS A 564 -1.44 14.08 24.83
N SER A 565 -0.75 14.92 25.59
CA SER A 565 -1.36 15.64 26.72
C SER A 565 -2.54 16.52 26.27
N THR A 566 -2.47 17.10 25.08
CA THR A 566 -3.54 17.88 24.44
C THR A 566 -4.77 17.04 24.12
N ASP A 567 -4.59 15.75 23.82
CA ASP A 567 -5.66 14.81 23.47
C ASP A 567 -6.52 14.46 24.69
N TYR A 568 -5.91 14.41 25.88
CA TYR A 568 -6.60 14.02 27.11
C TYR A 568 -7.76 14.96 27.45
N ARG A 569 -7.57 16.28 27.27
CA ARG A 569 -8.63 17.26 27.50
C ARG A 569 -9.82 17.01 26.57
N LEU A 570 -9.57 16.75 25.29
CA LEU A 570 -10.61 16.37 24.34
C LEU A 570 -11.33 15.09 24.78
N ALA A 571 -10.58 14.02 25.07
CA ALA A 571 -11.12 12.74 25.52
C ALA A 571 -12.03 12.88 26.75
N SER A 572 -11.58 13.62 27.77
CA SER A 572 -12.32 13.84 29.02
C SER A 572 -13.63 14.61 28.82
N LEU A 573 -13.66 15.57 27.89
CA LEU A 573 -14.85 16.38 27.64
C LEU A 573 -15.86 15.65 26.73
N LEU A 574 -15.41 14.67 25.95
CA LEU A 574 -16.27 13.82 25.14
C LEU A 574 -16.92 12.69 25.95
N GLU A 575 -16.29 12.25 27.05
CA GLU A 575 -16.65 11.03 27.78
C GLU A 575 -18.14 10.90 28.06
N ASN A 576 -18.76 11.89 28.71
CA ASN A 576 -20.18 11.83 29.05
C ASN A 576 -21.07 11.68 27.82
N GLY A 577 -20.83 12.48 26.77
CA GLY A 577 -21.62 12.41 25.53
C GLY A 577 -21.49 11.05 24.86
N VAL A 578 -20.25 10.54 24.75
CA VAL A 578 -19.98 9.22 24.17
C VAL A 578 -20.67 8.11 24.97
N MET A 579 -20.53 8.10 26.31
CA MET A 579 -21.13 7.07 27.15
C MET A 579 -22.66 7.11 27.13
N SER A 580 -23.27 8.31 27.07
CA SER A 580 -24.71 8.44 26.88
C SER A 580 -25.18 7.94 25.51
N GLY A 581 -24.41 8.20 24.45
CA GLY A 581 -24.75 7.75 23.09
C GLY A 581 -24.65 6.24 22.92
N THR A 582 -23.58 5.63 23.44
CA THR A 582 -23.37 4.17 23.37
C THR A 582 -24.27 3.45 24.36
N GLY A 583 -24.45 3.97 25.57
CA GLY A 583 -25.19 3.28 26.64
C GLY A 583 -24.53 1.96 27.04
N ARG A 584 -23.21 1.86 26.89
CA ARG A 584 -22.41 0.67 27.19
C ARG A 584 -21.52 0.86 28.41
N LYS A 585 -20.91 -0.23 28.88
CA LYS A 585 -19.95 -0.20 29.98
C LYS A 585 -18.82 0.76 29.66
N ASN A 586 -18.60 1.77 30.50
CA ASN A 586 -17.48 2.68 30.36
C ASN A 586 -16.17 1.94 30.72
N ARG A 587 -15.26 1.82 29.75
CA ARG A 587 -13.91 1.23 29.92
C ARG A 587 -12.83 2.29 30.13
N GLY A 588 -13.21 3.56 30.21
CA GLY A 588 -12.40 4.70 30.58
C GLY A 588 -11.64 5.36 29.42
N LEU A 589 -10.87 6.37 29.81
CA LEU A 589 -9.97 7.13 28.93
C LEU A 589 -8.60 6.45 28.89
N VAL A 590 -8.28 5.78 27.79
CA VAL A 590 -7.11 4.89 27.72
C VAL A 590 -5.98 5.54 26.92
N LYS A 591 -4.82 5.72 27.56
CA LYS A 591 -3.63 6.22 26.87
C LYS A 591 -3.08 5.15 25.92
N ASN A 592 -3.14 5.39 24.62
CA ASN A 592 -2.65 4.47 23.59
C ASN A 592 -1.95 5.21 22.46
N ARG A 593 -0.79 4.69 22.03
CA ARG A 593 -0.01 5.26 20.93
C ARG A 593 -0.48 4.74 19.57
N PHE A 594 -1.76 4.90 19.28
CA PHE A 594 -2.26 4.58 17.93
C PHE A 594 -1.66 5.53 16.90
N TYR A 595 -1.41 5.03 15.70
CA TYR A 595 -0.68 5.78 14.66
C TYR A 595 -1.36 7.13 14.36
N VAL A 596 -2.68 7.12 14.14
CA VAL A 596 -3.43 8.34 13.84
C VAL A 596 -3.41 9.35 14.98
N LEU A 597 -3.34 8.91 16.24
CA LEU A 597 -3.21 9.81 17.40
C LEU A 597 -1.78 10.35 17.55
N ALA A 598 -0.78 9.52 17.22
CA ALA A 598 0.64 9.88 17.31
C ALA A 598 1.10 10.82 16.18
N HIS A 599 0.44 10.78 15.02
CA HIS A 599 0.86 11.49 13.80
C HIS A 599 -0.06 12.63 13.38
N THR A 600 -1.13 12.91 14.13
CA THR A 600 -1.93 14.13 14.02
C THR A 600 -1.34 15.24 14.88
N THR A 601 -1.35 16.48 14.40
CA THR A 601 -0.75 17.64 15.09
C THR A 601 -1.72 18.36 16.03
N MET A 602 -3.02 18.22 15.81
CA MET A 602 -4.09 18.77 16.63
C MET A 602 -4.53 17.78 17.75
N PRO A 603 -5.36 18.23 18.73
CA PRO A 603 -6.00 17.33 19.68
C PRO A 603 -6.79 16.21 18.97
N ALA A 604 -6.50 14.98 19.33
CA ALA A 604 -6.98 13.80 18.64
C ALA A 604 -7.53 12.73 19.59
N VAL A 605 -8.64 12.10 19.25
CA VAL A 605 -9.16 10.91 19.97
C VAL A 605 -9.51 9.78 19.02
N LEU A 606 -9.43 8.55 19.51
CA LEU A 606 -9.96 7.37 18.84
C LEU A 606 -11.02 6.73 19.75
N ILE A 607 -12.25 6.61 19.26
CA ILE A 607 -13.39 6.12 20.02
C ILE A 607 -13.68 4.69 19.60
N GLU A 608 -13.56 3.78 20.55
CA GLU A 608 -13.99 2.38 20.41
C GLU A 608 -15.43 2.28 20.90
N THR A 609 -16.40 2.26 19.97
CA THR A 609 -17.80 2.51 20.31
C THR A 609 -18.44 1.35 21.09
N ALA A 610 -18.17 0.11 20.68
CA ALA A 610 -18.60 -1.12 21.33
C ALA A 610 -17.82 -2.31 20.71
N PHE A 611 -17.88 -3.50 21.31
CA PHE A 611 -17.20 -4.69 20.79
C PHE A 611 -18.03 -5.39 19.72
N LEU A 612 -17.60 -5.30 18.47
CA LEU A 612 -18.27 -5.97 17.36
C LEU A 612 -18.24 -7.50 17.49
N THR A 613 -17.22 -8.05 18.15
CA THR A 613 -17.10 -9.49 18.44
C THR A 613 -18.05 -9.99 19.53
N ASN A 614 -18.66 -9.10 20.33
CA ASN A 614 -19.64 -9.48 21.34
C ASN A 614 -21.02 -9.68 20.69
N SER A 615 -21.72 -10.75 21.06
CA SER A 615 -22.99 -11.11 20.41
C SER A 615 -24.10 -10.08 20.62
N THR A 616 -24.18 -9.48 21.81
CA THR A 616 -25.17 -8.44 22.13
C THR A 616 -24.80 -7.11 21.47
N GLU A 617 -23.55 -6.66 21.65
CA GLU A 617 -23.11 -5.38 21.07
C GLU A 617 -23.02 -5.42 19.54
N GLY A 618 -22.69 -6.56 18.95
CA GLY A 618 -22.71 -6.75 17.49
C GLY A 618 -24.11 -6.59 16.89
N LYS A 619 -25.15 -7.09 17.56
CA LYS A 619 -26.56 -6.85 17.16
C LYS A 619 -26.94 -5.38 17.27
N LEU A 620 -26.48 -4.70 18.32
CA LEU A 620 -26.69 -3.26 18.46
C LEU A 620 -25.97 -2.49 17.34
N LEU A 621 -24.71 -2.80 17.05
CA LEU A 621 -23.94 -2.16 15.99
C LEU A 621 -24.50 -2.42 14.59
N ALA A 622 -25.28 -3.50 14.40
CA ALA A 622 -26.03 -3.74 13.17
C ALA A 622 -27.25 -2.79 13.00
N SER A 623 -27.81 -2.25 14.09
CA SER A 623 -28.95 -1.31 14.05
C SER A 623 -28.53 0.11 13.60
N PRO A 624 -29.16 0.68 12.55
CA PRO A 624 -28.97 2.07 12.15
C PRO A 624 -29.31 3.10 13.24
N GLU A 625 -30.32 2.81 14.06
CA GLU A 625 -30.79 3.68 15.15
C GLU A 625 -29.74 3.77 16.25
N TYR A 626 -29.13 2.64 16.59
CA TYR A 626 -28.02 2.60 17.55
C TYR A 626 -26.80 3.36 17.04
N ARG A 627 -26.44 3.22 15.76
CA ARG A 627 -25.36 4.00 15.13
C ARG A 627 -25.66 5.51 15.13
N THR A 628 -26.92 5.89 14.94
CA THR A 628 -27.39 7.27 15.04
C THR A 628 -27.24 7.83 16.47
N ARG A 629 -27.58 7.03 17.49
CA ARG A 629 -27.37 7.42 18.89
C ARG A 629 -25.90 7.64 19.22
N ILE A 630 -25.01 6.77 18.74
CA ILE A 630 -23.56 6.95 18.92
C ILE A 630 -23.11 8.29 18.32
N ALA A 631 -23.49 8.57 17.06
CA ALA A 631 -23.15 9.84 16.40
C ALA A 631 -23.64 11.06 17.19
N ARG A 632 -24.89 11.03 17.70
CA ARG A 632 -25.43 12.10 18.57
C ARG A 632 -24.63 12.27 19.86
N GLY A 633 -24.24 11.17 20.50
CA GLY A 633 -23.43 11.21 21.72
C GLY A 633 -22.05 11.84 21.50
N ILE A 634 -21.37 11.48 20.40
CA ILE A 634 -20.09 12.08 20.02
C ILE A 634 -20.26 13.58 19.74
N ALA A 635 -21.29 13.96 18.97
CA ALA A 635 -21.58 15.37 18.67
C ALA A 635 -21.86 16.20 19.93
N ALA A 636 -22.62 15.66 20.88
CA ALA A 636 -22.88 16.33 22.16
C ALA A 636 -21.59 16.54 22.98
N GLY A 637 -20.70 15.53 23.02
CA GLY A 637 -19.39 15.66 23.67
C GLY A 637 -18.50 16.73 23.02
N LEU A 638 -18.49 16.80 21.69
CA LEU A 638 -17.76 17.83 20.94
C LEU A 638 -18.32 19.23 21.19
N GLN A 639 -19.64 19.38 21.34
CA GLN A 639 -20.27 20.64 21.71
C GLN A 639 -19.81 21.12 23.10
N VAL A 640 -19.71 20.21 24.07
CA VAL A 640 -19.16 20.52 25.41
C VAL A 640 -17.68 20.90 25.32
N TYR A 641 -16.89 20.19 24.53
CA TYR A 641 -15.49 20.57 24.30
C TYR A 641 -15.39 21.98 23.73
N ALA A 642 -16.20 22.30 22.72
CA ALA A 642 -16.19 23.60 22.08
C ALA A 642 -16.58 24.73 23.04
N SER A 643 -17.64 24.56 23.83
CA SER A 643 -18.09 25.59 24.77
C SER A 643 -17.09 25.89 25.88
N LYS A 644 -16.31 24.89 26.32
CA LYS A 644 -15.28 25.04 27.35
C LYS A 644 -13.92 25.51 26.84
N THR A 645 -13.64 25.31 25.56
CA THR A 645 -12.32 25.63 24.98
C THR A 645 -12.34 27.02 24.34
N TYR A 646 -13.49 27.42 23.82
CA TYR A 646 -13.59 28.64 23.05
C TYR A 646 -14.65 29.57 23.65
N SER A 647 -14.17 30.58 24.35
CA SER A 647 -14.99 31.63 24.96
C SER A 647 -15.82 32.36 23.90
N ASN A 648 -17.07 32.67 24.23
CA ASN A 648 -17.92 33.54 23.43
C ASN A 648 -17.34 34.97 23.45
N PRO A 649 -16.95 35.59 22.32
CA PRO A 649 -16.40 36.95 22.31
C PRO A 649 -17.39 38.04 22.78
N THR A 650 -18.68 37.71 22.88
CA THR A 650 -19.76 38.64 23.22
C THR A 650 -20.10 38.74 24.71
N ALA A 651 -19.42 38.00 25.60
CA ALA A 651 -19.68 38.06 27.05
C ALA A 651 -18.76 39.06 27.81
N ARG A 652 -18.09 39.97 27.11
CA ARG A 652 -17.46 41.16 27.69
C ARG A 652 -18.02 42.41 27.02
N LYS A 653 -19.20 42.83 27.47
CA LYS A 653 -19.59 44.23 27.67
C LYS A 653 -20.83 44.28 28.55
#